data_AF-A0AAV2Z2H6-F1
#
_entry.id   AF-A0AAV2Z2H6-F1
#
_cell.length_a   1.000
_cell.length_b   1.000
_cell.length_c   1.000
_cell.angle_alpha   90.00
_cell.angle_beta   90.00
_cell.angle_gamma   90.00
#
_symmetry.space_group_name_H-M   'P 1'
#
loop_
_entity.id
_entity.type
_entity.pdbx_description
1 polymer ?
#
loop_
_entity_poly.entity_id
_entity_poly.type
_entity_poly.pdbx_seq_one_letter_code
_entity_poly.pdbx_strand_id
1 'polypeptide(L)'
;MAVGQSETCVESRQPESKSFDGKKKKTIKPKKNVGVKKEEGLIVHDLTEMKVAKGTRTLIATENRDIAIRECREKVAKISHECRMDNVKYRDPHFDLSQMKSFCLHGLRQEGEGAEGVSEPAAVRRVEDLYDEPKFIVDGIDSSDIKQGGMGDCWFLAACATIANMPSLLESICVARDEQVGVYGFIFFRDGEWISEVIDDQLFVTHGSYAEADDNMKAAFATEEQYINAVQRGSNALHFAKCADSNETWLPLLEKAYAKAHGDYTAIEGGFTGEGVEDMTGGVTSEIITRDILDKDRFWKEEMLKVNKELLFAAAISGVAADEVKGIITGHAYSVLKAVEINGKRLVQMRNPWGQTEWNGAWSDGSPEWTAEWMTALNHRFGEDGAFWMSYEDYLKTFTDLDRTRIFSPEWTLSQCWTQTEVTWPTRFANEEFKISLNKTGPVVLVLQQADERYFVGLEGQYMFRLHFRVRRAGEKEYFARSKQTIMGWRSVSKELTLEKGEWLVSFRVSRVKCGRARRSQYIDAFKKDQSDKFMQIARSYDFAFAKGLTDEPESEDVEEGEKVEEEQTPEVETEEQQEGEEATEEAAEETEVEVEAVEEDEDEEDTIAAIGLRAYAMDPTLSIELVPAEDTDLQADPDDNCVQSFLSAAASKDRFLSAHIGSSKF
;
A
#
# COMPACT_ATOMS: atom_id res chain seq x y z
N MET A 1 75.91 -36.22 20.40
CA MET A 1 76.00 -37.15 21.53
C MET A 1 74.98 -38.26 21.28
N ALA A 2 75.50 -39.50 21.17
CA ALA A 2 74.88 -40.83 21.21
C ALA A 2 73.35 -40.95 21.37
N VAL A 3 72.59 -41.86 20.74
CA VAL A 3 72.64 -42.95 19.70
C VAL A 3 71.15 -43.39 19.61
N GLY A 4 70.49 -43.81 18.52
CA GLY A 4 70.79 -44.20 17.14
C GLY A 4 69.44 -44.27 16.36
N GLN A 5 69.44 -44.01 15.05
CA GLN A 5 69.46 -45.00 13.94
C GLN A 5 68.17 -45.85 13.89
N SER A 6 67.46 -46.04 12.77
CA SER A 6 67.84 -46.14 11.36
C SER A 6 66.55 -46.16 10.50
N GLU A 7 66.50 -45.46 9.34
CA GLU A 7 66.43 -46.03 7.96
C GLU A 7 65.04 -46.59 7.56
N THR A 8 64.48 -46.51 6.35
CA THR A 8 64.79 -45.99 5.00
C THR A 8 63.46 -46.16 4.22
N CYS A 9 62.95 -45.13 3.53
CA CYS A 9 62.86 -45.00 2.06
C CYS A 9 62.78 -46.33 1.25
N VAL A 10 61.83 -46.42 0.30
CA VAL A 10 62.07 -46.78 -1.13
C VAL A 10 60.76 -47.10 -1.90
N GLU A 11 60.60 -46.38 -3.02
CA GLU A 11 60.02 -46.71 -4.35
C GLU A 11 58.55 -47.16 -4.49
N SER A 12 57.68 -46.41 -5.17
CA SER A 12 57.58 -46.12 -6.63
C SER A 12 57.09 -47.30 -7.48
N ARG A 13 55.94 -47.10 -8.15
CA ARG A 13 55.61 -47.43 -9.56
C ARG A 13 54.10 -47.63 -9.76
N GLN A 14 53.50 -46.69 -10.51
CA GLN A 14 52.39 -46.96 -11.45
C GLN A 14 52.91 -47.91 -12.57
N PRO A 15 52.10 -48.56 -13.44
CA PRO A 15 50.83 -48.07 -14.01
C PRO A 15 49.78 -49.15 -14.39
N GLU A 16 48.77 -48.70 -15.14
CA GLU A 16 48.00 -49.42 -16.18
C GLU A 16 46.54 -49.86 -15.92
N SER A 17 45.70 -49.14 -16.64
CA SER A 17 44.43 -49.47 -17.31
C SER A 17 44.05 -50.95 -17.49
N LYS A 18 42.77 -51.25 -17.29
CA LYS A 18 41.86 -51.73 -18.36
C LYS A 18 40.41 -51.82 -17.87
N SER A 19 39.51 -51.47 -18.79
CA SER A 19 38.06 -51.55 -18.72
C SER A 19 37.55 -52.99 -18.58
N PHE A 20 36.34 -53.17 -18.04
CA PHE A 20 35.30 -54.04 -18.63
C PHE A 20 33.94 -53.86 -17.91
N ASP A 21 32.89 -53.85 -18.72
CA ASP A 21 31.46 -53.72 -18.42
C ASP A 21 30.87 -54.77 -17.45
N GLY A 22 29.78 -54.38 -16.77
CA GLY A 22 28.56 -55.23 -16.80
C GLY A 22 27.83 -55.55 -15.48
N LYS A 23 26.61 -55.01 -15.39
CA LYS A 23 25.35 -55.61 -14.86
C LYS A 23 25.04 -55.68 -13.34
N LYS A 24 23.99 -54.92 -13.03
CA LYS A 24 22.69 -55.25 -12.35
C LYS A 24 22.62 -55.69 -10.86
N LYS A 25 21.96 -54.78 -10.11
CA LYS A 25 20.83 -54.92 -9.16
C LYS A 25 20.98 -55.66 -7.80
N LYS A 26 20.77 -54.83 -6.76
CA LYS A 26 19.98 -55.00 -5.51
C LYS A 26 20.42 -56.09 -4.51
N THR A 27 20.65 -55.70 -3.24
CA THR A 27 19.79 -55.97 -2.04
C THR A 27 20.42 -55.32 -0.79
N ILE A 28 19.59 -55.02 0.22
CA ILE A 28 19.77 -54.06 1.33
C ILE A 28 20.21 -54.73 2.67
N LYS A 29 21.26 -54.16 3.33
CA LYS A 29 21.61 -53.96 4.79
C LYS A 29 21.66 -55.18 5.77
N PRO A 30 22.49 -55.18 6.88
CA PRO A 30 22.70 -54.06 7.83
C PRO A 30 24.09 -53.79 8.48
N LYS A 31 24.25 -52.52 8.87
CA LYS A 31 25.08 -51.81 9.89
C LYS A 31 26.29 -52.51 10.57
N LYS A 32 27.42 -51.80 10.59
CA LYS A 32 28.17 -51.43 11.82
C LYS A 32 29.04 -50.18 11.59
N ASN A 33 28.98 -49.25 12.55
CA ASN A 33 29.67 -47.97 12.64
C ASN A 33 31.20 -48.13 12.71
N VAL A 34 31.94 -47.27 11.98
CA VAL A 34 33.26 -46.77 12.40
C VAL A 34 33.32 -45.29 12.04
N GLY A 35 33.71 -44.47 13.02
CA GLY A 35 33.54 -43.02 13.03
C GLY A 35 34.41 -42.24 12.05
N VAL A 36 33.94 -41.05 11.72
CA VAL A 36 34.70 -39.99 11.07
C VAL A 36 34.66 -38.76 11.97
N LYS A 37 35.83 -38.16 12.12
CA LYS A 37 36.18 -37.01 12.96
C LYS A 37 35.42 -35.75 12.54
N LYS A 38 35.19 -34.87 13.52
CA LYS A 38 34.80 -33.46 13.35
C LYS A 38 35.80 -32.73 12.45
N GLU A 39 35.29 -32.01 11.46
CA GLU A 39 35.88 -30.75 10.99
C GLU A 39 34.83 -29.65 11.21
N GLU A 40 35.31 -28.55 11.77
CA GLU A 40 34.55 -27.40 12.24
C GLU A 40 34.37 -26.38 11.10
N GLY A 41 33.23 -25.69 11.10
CA GLY A 41 33.19 -24.30 10.67
C GLY A 41 32.72 -23.99 9.24
N LEU A 42 31.62 -24.59 8.79
CA LEU A 42 30.74 -23.93 7.81
C LEU A 42 29.30 -24.12 8.30
N ILE A 43 28.72 -23.07 8.90
CA ILE A 43 27.29 -23.06 9.19
C ILE A 43 26.59 -22.82 7.86
N VAL A 44 26.40 -23.89 7.09
CA VAL A 44 25.36 -23.90 6.06
C VAL A 44 24.07 -24.05 6.82
N HIS A 45 23.35 -22.94 7.03
CA HIS A 45 21.98 -23.02 7.51
C HIS A 45 21.19 -23.84 6.49
N ASP A 46 20.75 -25.02 6.91
CA ASP A 46 19.84 -25.85 6.14
C ASP A 46 18.50 -25.10 6.01
N LEU A 47 18.32 -24.41 4.89
CA LEU A 47 17.11 -23.66 4.55
C LEU A 47 15.88 -24.56 4.37
N THR A 48 15.99 -25.89 4.52
CA THR A 48 14.84 -26.80 4.47
C THR A 48 14.08 -26.93 5.80
N GLU A 49 14.59 -26.38 6.91
CA GLU A 49 13.86 -26.38 8.20
C GLU A 49 12.85 -25.24 8.39
N MET A 50 12.69 -24.34 7.41
CA MET A 50 11.49 -23.48 7.30
C MET A 50 10.31 -24.20 6.64
N LYS A 51 10.22 -25.53 6.76
CA LYS A 51 8.93 -26.21 6.68
C LYS A 51 8.13 -25.80 7.91
N VAL A 52 7.39 -24.70 7.78
CA VAL A 52 6.35 -24.26 8.71
C VAL A 52 5.28 -25.36 8.80
N ALA A 53 5.57 -26.38 9.59
CA ALA A 53 4.65 -27.42 10.02
C ALA A 53 4.10 -27.03 11.39
N LYS A 54 3.37 -25.91 11.41
CA LYS A 54 2.30 -25.56 12.35
C LYS A 54 1.41 -24.59 11.56
N GLY A 55 0.24 -25.08 11.16
CA GLY A 55 -0.57 -24.52 10.07
C GLY A 55 -0.63 -22.99 10.03
N THR A 56 0.00 -22.42 9.00
CA THR A 56 -0.22 -21.04 8.57
C THR A 56 -1.70 -20.94 8.19
N ARG A 57 -2.47 -20.17 8.94
CA ARG A 57 -3.92 -20.22 8.85
C ARG A 57 -4.52 -18.85 8.55
N THR A 58 -3.90 -17.97 7.76
CA THR A 58 -4.44 -16.59 7.73
C THR A 58 -3.97 -15.65 6.63
N LEU A 59 -3.80 -16.09 5.38
CA LEU A 59 -3.84 -15.18 4.24
C LEU A 59 -4.55 -15.90 3.09
N ILE A 60 -5.06 -15.17 2.09
CA ILE A 60 -5.40 -15.84 0.83
C ILE A 60 -4.08 -16.43 0.33
N ALA A 61 -3.96 -17.76 0.43
CA ALA A 61 -2.87 -18.45 -0.23
C ALA A 61 -3.21 -18.48 -1.71
N THR A 62 -3.01 -17.34 -2.37
CA THR A 62 -3.03 -17.26 -3.82
C THR A 62 -1.73 -17.86 -4.34
N GLU A 63 -1.80 -18.51 -5.48
CA GLU A 63 -0.62 -18.89 -6.26
C GLU A 63 0.31 -17.68 -6.48
N ASN A 64 -0.27 -16.49 -6.71
CA ASN A 64 0.45 -15.24 -6.87
C ASN A 64 1.28 -14.84 -5.64
N ARG A 65 0.79 -15.11 -4.42
CA ARG A 65 1.55 -14.85 -3.19
C ARG A 65 2.78 -15.74 -3.10
N ASP A 66 2.61 -17.03 -3.37
CA ASP A 66 3.71 -18.00 -3.33
C ASP A 66 4.76 -17.70 -4.42
N ILE A 67 4.32 -17.23 -5.59
CA ILE A 67 5.19 -16.71 -6.65
C ILE A 67 6.00 -15.52 -6.14
N ALA A 68 5.35 -14.49 -5.58
CA ALA A 68 6.02 -13.30 -5.07
C ALA A 68 7.05 -13.62 -3.98
N ILE A 69 6.73 -14.55 -3.06
CA ILE A 69 7.65 -15.03 -2.02
C ILE A 69 8.88 -15.67 -2.64
N ARG A 70 8.67 -16.59 -3.59
CA ARG A 70 9.75 -17.33 -4.24
C ARG A 70 10.67 -16.38 -5.01
N GLU A 71 10.10 -15.48 -5.81
CA GLU A 71 10.87 -14.48 -6.55
C GLU A 71 11.66 -13.54 -5.63
N CYS A 72 11.06 -13.08 -4.55
CA CYS A 72 11.73 -12.25 -3.56
C CYS A 72 12.94 -12.99 -2.96
N ARG A 73 12.76 -14.25 -2.55
CA ARG A 73 13.83 -15.11 -2.01
C ARG A 73 14.95 -15.33 -3.02
N GLU A 74 14.61 -15.60 -4.27
CA GLU A 74 15.59 -15.78 -5.35
C GLU A 74 16.39 -14.49 -5.60
N LYS A 75 15.73 -13.32 -5.62
CA LYS A 75 16.38 -12.01 -5.75
C LYS A 75 17.35 -11.75 -4.60
N VAL A 76 16.90 -11.93 -3.35
CA VAL A 76 17.76 -11.74 -2.16
C VAL A 76 18.95 -12.69 -2.20
N ALA A 77 18.74 -13.97 -2.49
CA ALA A 77 19.83 -14.95 -2.57
C ALA A 77 20.86 -14.60 -3.65
N LYS A 78 20.41 -14.11 -4.81
CA LYS A 78 21.29 -13.65 -5.89
C LYS A 78 22.12 -12.43 -5.47
N ILE A 79 21.47 -11.42 -4.91
CA ILE A 79 22.13 -10.21 -4.39
C ILE A 79 23.16 -10.57 -3.33
N SER A 80 22.78 -11.42 -2.38
CA SER A 80 23.66 -11.95 -1.33
C SER A 80 24.88 -12.68 -1.87
N HIS A 81 24.74 -13.41 -2.98
CA HIS A 81 25.85 -14.08 -3.64
C HIS A 81 26.81 -13.08 -4.30
N GLU A 82 26.28 -12.15 -5.10
CA GLU A 82 27.05 -11.10 -5.78
C GLU A 82 27.82 -10.23 -4.76
N CYS A 83 27.14 -9.76 -3.71
CA CYS A 83 27.76 -8.95 -2.65
C CYS A 83 28.92 -9.68 -1.94
N ARG A 84 28.80 -10.99 -1.70
CA ARG A 84 29.90 -11.78 -1.12
C ARG A 84 31.06 -11.99 -2.07
N MET A 85 30.79 -12.14 -3.38
CA MET A 85 31.84 -12.24 -4.38
C MET A 85 32.68 -10.97 -4.44
N ASP A 86 32.01 -9.82 -4.38
CA ASP A 86 32.64 -8.51 -4.46
C ASP A 86 33.13 -7.98 -3.09
N ASN A 87 32.82 -8.70 -2.00
CA ASN A 87 33.11 -8.31 -0.62
C ASN A 87 32.57 -6.92 -0.27
N VAL A 88 31.30 -6.68 -0.59
CA VAL A 88 30.57 -5.43 -0.33
C VAL A 88 29.25 -5.71 0.38
N LYS A 89 28.69 -4.70 1.05
CA LYS A 89 27.30 -4.73 1.47
C LYS A 89 26.38 -4.37 0.33
N TYR A 90 25.14 -4.88 0.37
CA TYR A 90 24.13 -4.47 -0.59
C TYR A 90 23.86 -2.98 -0.45
N ARG A 91 23.71 -2.32 -1.59
CA ARG A 91 23.30 -0.93 -1.73
C ARG A 91 22.19 -0.94 -2.76
N ASP A 92 21.01 -0.50 -2.36
CA ASP A 92 19.82 -0.56 -3.22
C ASP A 92 19.97 0.46 -4.35
N PRO A 93 20.12 0.02 -5.61
CA PRO A 93 20.38 0.93 -6.72
C PRO A 93 19.16 1.81 -7.07
N HIS A 94 17.98 1.52 -6.53
CA HIS A 94 16.74 2.25 -6.83
C HIS A 94 16.21 3.04 -5.63
N PHE A 95 16.79 2.88 -4.43
CA PHE A 95 16.32 3.50 -3.19
C PHE A 95 17.47 3.74 -2.19
N ASP A 96 18.58 4.28 -2.69
CA ASP A 96 19.79 4.56 -1.92
C ASP A 96 19.64 5.85 -1.11
N LEU A 97 19.32 5.74 0.17
CA LEU A 97 19.07 6.90 1.04
C LEU A 97 20.26 7.87 1.10
N SER A 98 21.49 7.35 1.02
CA SER A 98 22.71 8.15 1.17
C SER A 98 23.09 8.93 -0.09
N GLN A 99 22.79 8.41 -1.28
CA GLN A 99 23.11 9.06 -2.57
C GLN A 99 21.91 9.78 -3.18
N MET A 100 20.70 9.31 -2.86
CA MET A 100 19.44 9.72 -3.48
C MET A 100 18.47 10.24 -2.41
N LYS A 101 18.95 10.98 -1.41
CA LYS A 101 18.17 11.46 -0.27
C LYS A 101 16.84 12.11 -0.69
N SER A 102 16.90 13.14 -1.54
CA SER A 102 15.69 13.87 -1.99
C SER A 102 14.73 12.96 -2.76
N PHE A 103 15.25 12.10 -3.65
CA PHE A 103 14.45 11.14 -4.42
C PHE A 103 13.70 10.13 -3.53
N CYS A 104 14.33 9.69 -2.43
CA CYS A 104 13.72 8.75 -1.49
C CYS A 104 12.75 9.44 -0.52
N LEU A 105 12.90 10.75 -0.30
CA LEU A 105 12.05 11.52 0.60
C LEU A 105 10.82 12.08 -0.10
N HIS A 106 10.96 12.58 -1.32
CA HIS A 106 9.96 13.44 -1.96
C HIS A 106 9.48 12.90 -3.31
N GLY A 107 8.16 12.98 -3.53
CA GLY A 107 7.47 12.72 -4.80
C GLY A 107 7.47 13.91 -5.77
N LEU A 108 6.50 13.96 -6.68
CA LEU A 108 6.35 15.07 -7.66
C LEU A 108 5.45 16.22 -7.18
N ARG A 109 4.68 16.04 -6.09
CA ARG A 109 3.80 17.09 -5.55
C ARG A 109 4.63 18.31 -5.15
N GLN A 110 4.11 19.51 -5.46
CA GLN A 110 4.80 20.77 -5.21
C GLN A 110 4.57 21.27 -3.78
N GLU A 111 5.42 22.19 -3.31
CA GLU A 111 5.30 22.79 -1.98
C GLU A 111 3.94 23.52 -1.83
N GLY A 112 3.16 23.13 -0.82
CA GLY A 112 1.79 23.62 -0.61
C GLY A 112 0.67 22.72 -1.13
N GLU A 113 1.00 21.65 -1.85
CA GLU A 113 0.04 20.64 -2.34
C GLU A 113 0.06 19.36 -1.48
N GLY A 114 -0.39 19.44 -0.22
CA GLY A 114 -0.49 18.26 0.66
C GLY A 114 -0.36 18.55 2.15
N ALA A 115 -0.35 17.48 2.96
CA ALA A 115 0.02 17.56 4.36
C ALA A 115 1.51 17.93 4.47
N GLU A 116 1.82 18.72 5.49
CA GLU A 116 3.09 19.38 5.74
C GLU A 116 4.26 18.39 5.60
N GLY A 117 5.12 18.59 4.61
CA GLY A 117 6.07 17.58 4.15
C GLY A 117 6.99 16.98 5.22
N VAL A 118 7.48 15.78 4.91
CA VAL A 118 8.36 14.98 5.76
C VAL A 118 9.49 15.80 6.36
N SER A 119 9.58 15.80 7.69
CA SER A 119 10.68 16.49 8.40
C SER A 119 12.04 15.98 7.92
N GLU A 120 12.96 16.90 7.64
CA GLU A 120 14.18 16.52 6.94
C GLU A 120 15.17 15.77 7.87
N PRO A 121 15.58 14.53 7.54
CA PRO A 121 16.54 13.78 8.33
C PRO A 121 17.95 14.37 8.20
N ALA A 122 18.75 14.27 9.26
CA ALA A 122 20.08 14.88 9.28
C ALA A 122 21.14 14.06 8.53
N ALA A 123 21.08 12.73 8.62
CA ALA A 123 22.06 11.86 7.98
C ALA A 123 21.49 10.45 7.72
N VAL A 124 22.33 9.60 7.11
CA VAL A 124 22.05 8.18 6.84
C VAL A 124 23.14 7.33 7.48
N ARG A 125 22.75 6.19 8.05
CA ARG A 125 23.64 5.18 8.64
C ARG A 125 23.16 3.78 8.29
N ARG A 126 24.04 2.78 8.32
CA ARG A 126 23.61 1.37 8.25
C ARG A 126 23.24 0.86 9.63
N VAL A 127 22.49 -0.23 9.67
CA VAL A 127 22.15 -0.94 10.92
C VAL A 127 23.39 -1.20 11.78
N GLU A 128 24.49 -1.69 11.20
CA GLU A 128 25.70 -1.99 11.97
C GLU A 128 26.41 -0.76 12.59
N ASP A 129 26.15 0.44 12.06
CA ASP A 129 26.71 1.68 12.62
C ASP A 129 25.90 2.17 13.83
N LEU A 130 24.61 1.79 13.88
CA LEU A 130 23.64 2.25 14.87
C LEU A 130 23.58 1.32 16.08
N TYR A 131 23.71 0.02 15.88
CA TYR A 131 23.42 -1.00 16.88
C TYR A 131 24.66 -1.82 17.23
N ASP A 132 24.83 -2.15 18.51
CA ASP A 132 25.95 -3.00 18.96
C ASP A 132 25.68 -4.48 18.62
N GLU A 133 24.45 -4.94 18.84
CA GLU A 133 24.00 -6.31 18.57
C GLU A 133 22.63 -6.30 17.88
N PRO A 134 22.54 -5.83 16.62
CA PRO A 134 21.26 -5.70 15.93
C PRO A 134 20.58 -7.06 15.78
N LYS A 135 19.30 -7.10 16.14
CA LYS A 135 18.40 -8.23 15.89
C LYS A 135 17.22 -7.69 15.11
N PHE A 136 16.79 -8.45 14.11
CA PHE A 136 15.59 -8.05 13.37
C PHE A 136 14.35 -8.07 14.26
N ILE A 137 14.20 -9.12 15.06
CA ILE A 137 13.10 -9.31 16.01
C ILE A 137 13.69 -9.67 17.38
N VAL A 138 13.18 -9.07 18.45
CA VAL A 138 13.55 -9.34 19.85
C VAL A 138 12.32 -9.82 20.61
N ASP A 139 12.36 -11.06 21.12
CA ASP A 139 11.27 -11.66 21.91
C ASP A 139 9.90 -11.80 21.20
N GLY A 140 9.92 -11.83 19.87
CA GLY A 140 8.73 -11.90 19.02
C GLY A 140 8.33 -10.50 18.55
N ILE A 141 7.25 -10.39 17.77
CA ILE A 141 6.73 -9.07 17.42
C ILE A 141 5.50 -8.79 18.26
N ASP A 142 5.53 -7.69 18.98
CA ASP A 142 4.40 -7.13 19.69
C ASP A 142 4.12 -5.71 19.20
N SER A 143 2.86 -5.33 19.27
CA SER A 143 2.47 -3.94 19.05
C SER A 143 3.18 -2.92 19.99
N SER A 144 3.83 -3.36 21.07
CA SER A 144 4.67 -2.53 21.96
C SER A 144 5.98 -2.11 21.36
N ASP A 145 6.41 -2.82 20.33
CA ASP A 145 7.67 -2.53 19.66
C ASP A 145 7.51 -1.26 18.82
N ILE A 146 6.29 -0.85 18.49
CA ILE A 146 6.05 0.21 17.52
C ILE A 146 6.15 1.59 18.18
N LYS A 147 7.05 2.42 17.66
CA LYS A 147 7.14 3.84 18.01
C LYS A 147 7.22 4.68 16.74
N GLN A 148 6.38 5.71 16.68
CA GLN A 148 6.37 6.67 15.58
C GLN A 148 7.60 7.58 15.58
N GLY A 149 8.06 7.92 14.39
CA GLY A 149 9.13 8.90 14.16
C GLY A 149 8.60 10.29 13.80
N GLY A 150 9.40 11.05 13.05
CA GLY A 150 9.12 12.43 12.65
C GLY A 150 8.24 12.60 11.41
N MET A 151 7.35 11.66 11.10
CA MET A 151 6.46 11.68 9.93
C MET A 151 5.00 11.45 10.32
N GLY A 152 4.06 12.00 9.54
CA GLY A 152 2.60 11.78 9.66
C GLY A 152 2.09 10.42 9.15
N ASP A 153 2.79 9.32 9.39
CA ASP A 153 2.44 7.96 8.94
C ASP A 153 1.75 7.11 10.03
N CYS A 154 1.17 7.75 11.05
CA CYS A 154 0.53 7.07 12.18
C CYS A 154 -0.51 6.02 11.78
N TRP A 155 -1.17 6.21 10.64
CA TRP A 155 -2.12 5.25 10.05
C TRP A 155 -1.44 3.92 9.68
N PHE A 156 -0.23 3.97 9.11
CA PHE A 156 0.55 2.79 8.74
C PHE A 156 1.11 2.10 9.98
N LEU A 157 1.56 2.85 10.97
CA LEU A 157 2.03 2.28 12.24
C LEU A 157 0.88 1.65 13.04
N ALA A 158 -0.31 2.24 13.02
CA ALA A 158 -1.51 1.62 13.55
C ALA A 158 -1.88 0.34 12.78
N ALA A 159 -1.63 0.29 11.47
CA ALA A 159 -1.81 -0.92 10.68
C ALA A 159 -0.81 -2.00 11.12
N CYS A 160 0.47 -1.64 11.32
CA CYS A 160 1.52 -2.52 11.84
C CYS A 160 1.13 -3.06 13.23
N ALA A 161 0.63 -2.20 14.12
CA ALA A 161 0.16 -2.60 15.44
C ALA A 161 -1.05 -3.54 15.37
N THR A 162 -1.95 -3.29 14.41
CA THR A 162 -3.12 -4.12 14.18
C THR A 162 -2.73 -5.52 13.74
N ILE A 163 -1.78 -5.66 12.79
CA ILE A 163 -1.32 -6.98 12.33
C ILE A 163 -0.35 -7.67 13.30
N ALA A 164 0.35 -6.93 14.16
CA ALA A 164 1.21 -7.50 15.21
C ALA A 164 0.42 -8.39 16.19
N ASN A 165 -0.90 -8.17 16.33
CA ASN A 165 -1.79 -9.08 17.06
C ASN A 165 -1.87 -10.49 16.48
N MET A 166 -1.42 -10.67 15.25
CA MET A 166 -1.29 -11.94 14.58
C MET A 166 0.16 -12.09 14.10
N PRO A 167 1.11 -12.45 14.98
CA PRO A 167 2.55 -12.44 14.65
C PRO A 167 2.91 -13.20 13.38
N SER A 168 2.18 -14.27 13.08
CA SER A 168 2.33 -15.05 11.84
C SER A 168 2.11 -14.24 10.55
N LEU A 169 1.35 -13.14 10.61
CA LEU A 169 1.10 -12.26 9.47
C LEU A 169 2.33 -11.42 9.18
N LEU A 170 2.88 -10.75 10.19
CA LEU A 170 4.01 -9.85 10.01
C LEU A 170 5.31 -10.59 9.65
N GLU A 171 5.56 -11.75 10.27
CA GLU A 171 6.66 -12.65 9.86
C GLU A 171 6.52 -13.14 8.41
N SER A 172 5.31 -13.09 7.86
CA SER A 172 5.05 -13.51 6.48
C SER A 172 5.26 -12.40 5.45
N ILE A 173 5.55 -11.17 5.89
CA ILE A 173 5.83 -10.00 5.04
C ILE A 173 7.32 -9.93 4.73
N CYS A 174 8.21 -10.08 5.71
CA CYS A 174 9.66 -10.21 5.47
C CYS A 174 10.04 -11.66 5.14
N VAL A 175 10.18 -11.97 3.86
CA VAL A 175 10.22 -13.36 3.36
C VAL A 175 11.63 -13.90 3.12
N ALA A 176 12.63 -13.01 3.05
CA ALA A 176 14.05 -13.31 2.96
C ALA A 176 14.89 -12.16 3.52
N ARG A 177 16.04 -12.50 4.10
CA ARG A 177 16.99 -11.52 4.63
C ARG A 177 18.38 -12.13 4.76
N ASP A 178 19.38 -11.27 4.68
CA ASP A 178 20.77 -11.57 4.91
C ASP A 178 21.42 -10.35 5.58
N GLU A 179 21.42 -10.38 6.90
CA GLU A 179 21.76 -9.24 7.75
C GLU A 179 23.25 -8.88 7.65
N GLN A 180 24.10 -9.87 7.36
CA GLN A 180 25.53 -9.61 7.16
C GLN A 180 25.77 -8.79 5.89
N VAL A 181 25.08 -9.14 4.79
CA VAL A 181 25.13 -8.37 3.54
C VAL A 181 24.34 -7.06 3.66
N GLY A 182 23.34 -7.01 4.55
CA GLY A 182 22.46 -5.87 4.72
C GLY A 182 21.36 -5.81 3.65
N VAL A 183 20.80 -6.96 3.25
CA VAL A 183 19.71 -7.05 2.27
C VAL A 183 18.48 -7.72 2.87
N TYR A 184 17.30 -7.15 2.60
CA TYR A 184 16.02 -7.60 3.13
C TYR A 184 14.96 -7.61 2.03
N GLY A 185 14.16 -8.66 1.98
CA GLY A 185 13.10 -8.87 1.00
C GLY A 185 11.73 -8.92 1.66
N PHE A 186 10.85 -8.02 1.25
CA PHE A 186 9.47 -7.87 1.72
C PHE A 186 8.48 -8.17 0.61
N ILE A 187 7.24 -8.49 0.98
CA ILE A 187 6.11 -8.58 0.05
C ILE A 187 4.96 -7.69 0.53
N PHE A 188 4.26 -7.06 -0.41
CA PHE A 188 3.07 -6.26 -0.14
C PHE A 188 1.97 -6.65 -1.13
N PHE A 189 0.72 -6.37 -0.77
CA PHE A 189 -0.43 -6.55 -1.62
C PHE A 189 -0.84 -5.20 -2.20
N ARG A 190 -0.82 -5.06 -3.53
CA ARG A 190 -1.20 -3.82 -4.21
C ARG A 190 -2.00 -4.15 -5.45
N ASP A 191 -3.11 -3.45 -5.66
CA ASP A 191 -3.94 -3.58 -6.86
C ASP A 191 -4.29 -5.05 -7.20
N GLY A 192 -4.63 -5.83 -6.18
CA GLY A 192 -5.03 -7.23 -6.34
C GLY A 192 -3.88 -8.26 -6.42
N GLU A 193 -2.63 -7.82 -6.35
CA GLU A 193 -1.45 -8.65 -6.59
C GLU A 193 -0.44 -8.55 -5.45
N TRP A 194 0.33 -9.63 -5.24
CA TRP A 194 1.46 -9.60 -4.32
C TRP A 194 2.72 -9.15 -5.06
N ILE A 195 3.31 -8.05 -4.61
CA ILE A 195 4.57 -7.49 -5.13
C ILE A 195 5.72 -7.80 -4.16
N SER A 196 6.96 -7.76 -4.66
CA SER A 196 8.16 -7.99 -3.84
C SER A 196 9.09 -6.78 -3.87
N GLU A 197 9.51 -6.33 -2.70
CA GLU A 197 10.45 -5.22 -2.53
C GLU A 197 11.71 -5.66 -1.81
N VAL A 198 12.87 -5.41 -2.42
CA VAL A 198 14.17 -5.71 -1.83
C VAL A 198 14.88 -4.40 -1.49
N ILE A 199 15.29 -4.23 -0.24
CA ILE A 199 15.95 -3.02 0.26
C ILE A 199 17.31 -3.34 0.89
N ASP A 200 18.16 -2.31 0.98
CA ASP A 200 19.35 -2.34 1.84
C ASP A 200 19.05 -1.89 3.29
N ASP A 201 20.05 -1.96 4.16
CA ASP A 201 19.96 -1.65 5.60
C ASP A 201 20.32 -0.19 5.97
N GLN A 202 20.34 0.73 5.01
CA GLN A 202 20.49 2.17 5.30
C GLN A 202 19.22 2.72 5.96
N LEU A 203 19.36 3.53 7.01
CA LEU A 203 18.28 4.19 7.72
C LEU A 203 18.60 5.67 7.94
N PHE A 204 17.56 6.51 7.94
CA PHE A 204 17.66 7.92 8.27
C PHE A 204 17.78 8.14 9.78
N VAL A 205 18.65 9.07 10.18
CA VAL A 205 18.88 9.45 11.58
C VAL A 205 18.59 10.92 11.82
N THR A 206 18.16 11.22 13.05
CA THR A 206 17.80 12.59 13.48
C THR A 206 19.02 13.49 13.62
N HIS A 207 20.19 12.93 13.91
CA HIS A 207 21.41 13.70 14.21
C HIS A 207 22.57 13.32 13.27
N GLY A 208 23.19 14.36 12.68
CA GLY A 208 24.34 14.26 11.78
C GLY A 208 25.66 13.99 12.50
N SER A 209 26.81 14.19 11.84
CA SER A 209 28.10 13.93 12.50
C SER A 209 28.38 14.91 13.65
N TYR A 210 29.20 14.52 14.62
CA TYR A 210 29.63 15.42 15.70
C TYR A 210 30.32 16.69 15.16
N ALA A 211 31.03 16.59 14.04
CA ALA A 211 31.65 17.73 13.37
C ALA A 211 30.63 18.77 12.88
N GLU A 212 29.45 18.32 12.44
CA GLU A 212 28.35 19.15 11.93
C GLU A 212 27.38 19.60 13.04
N ALA A 213 27.47 19.03 14.23
CA ALA A 213 26.61 19.37 15.35
C ALA A 213 26.74 20.87 15.73
N ASP A 214 25.64 21.46 16.18
CA ASP A 214 25.62 22.85 16.64
C ASP A 214 26.43 23.07 17.93
N ASP A 215 26.70 24.33 18.24
CA ASP A 215 27.52 24.71 19.40
C ASP A 215 26.91 24.25 20.73
N ASN A 216 25.57 24.15 20.83
CA ASN A 216 24.91 23.69 22.04
C ASN A 216 25.11 22.19 22.25
N MET A 217 24.99 21.39 21.19
CA MET A 217 25.28 19.95 21.20
C MET A 217 26.76 19.70 21.50
N LYS A 218 27.68 20.42 20.87
CA LYS A 218 29.13 20.32 21.16
C LYS A 218 29.48 20.76 22.58
N ALA A 219 28.74 21.72 23.15
CA ALA A 219 28.91 22.09 24.55
C ALA A 219 28.34 21.03 25.52
N ALA A 220 27.28 20.32 25.13
CA ALA A 220 26.65 19.27 25.92
C ALA A 220 27.47 17.97 25.97
N PHE A 221 28.24 17.67 24.91
CA PHE A 221 29.06 16.46 24.80
C PHE A 221 30.54 16.82 24.64
N ALA A 222 31.37 16.50 25.63
CA ALA A 222 32.78 16.89 25.63
C ALA A 222 33.64 16.12 24.60
N THR A 223 33.12 15.02 24.05
CA THR A 223 33.80 14.16 23.07
C THR A 223 32.83 13.64 22.02
N GLU A 224 33.34 13.33 20.83
CA GLU A 224 32.58 12.67 19.77
C GLU A 224 32.01 11.31 20.21
N GLU A 225 32.76 10.54 20.99
CA GLU A 225 32.29 9.25 21.53
C GLU A 225 31.08 9.42 22.44
N GLN A 226 31.07 10.45 23.31
CA GLN A 226 29.91 10.76 24.15
C GLN A 226 28.70 11.18 23.31
N TYR A 227 28.91 11.95 22.24
CA TYR A 227 27.86 12.33 21.31
C TYR A 227 27.25 11.11 20.61
N ILE A 228 28.10 10.27 20.01
CA ILE A 228 27.66 9.06 19.29
C ILE A 228 26.83 8.17 20.21
N ASN A 229 27.36 7.88 21.41
CA ASN A 229 26.68 7.01 22.36
C ASN A 229 25.36 7.58 22.89
N ALA A 230 25.20 8.91 22.91
CA ALA A 230 24.01 9.56 23.42
C ALA A 230 22.90 9.73 22.37
N VAL A 231 23.24 10.08 21.13
CA VAL A 231 22.25 10.51 20.13
C VAL A 231 22.32 9.80 18.78
N GLN A 232 23.34 8.98 18.53
CA GLN A 232 23.50 8.24 17.25
C GLN A 232 23.49 6.73 17.39
N ARG A 233 23.15 6.20 18.58
CA ARG A 233 23.08 4.75 18.84
C ARG A 233 21.66 4.28 19.12
N GLY A 234 21.39 3.06 18.68
CA GLY A 234 20.15 2.34 18.91
C GLY A 234 18.94 2.97 18.24
N SER A 235 17.78 2.40 18.56
CA SER A 235 16.49 2.78 17.98
C SER A 235 16.16 4.28 18.13
N ASN A 236 16.58 4.91 19.23
CA ASN A 236 16.30 6.34 19.48
C ASN A 236 17.03 7.30 18.53
N ALA A 237 18.07 6.86 17.82
CA ALA A 237 18.77 7.67 16.82
C ALA A 237 17.99 7.82 15.51
N LEU A 238 17.02 6.93 15.27
CA LEU A 238 16.24 6.89 14.04
C LEU A 238 15.29 8.08 13.92
N HIS A 239 15.19 8.59 12.69
CA HIS A 239 14.35 9.72 12.35
C HIS A 239 12.88 9.33 12.15
N PHE A 240 12.64 8.20 11.48
CA PHE A 240 11.30 7.66 11.22
C PHE A 240 10.92 6.56 12.21
N ALA A 241 10.03 5.64 11.84
CA ALA A 241 9.55 4.59 12.74
C ALA A 241 10.70 3.79 13.36
N LYS A 242 10.51 3.38 14.61
CA LYS A 242 11.58 2.78 15.40
C LYS A 242 11.05 1.80 16.43
N CYS A 243 11.86 0.82 16.79
CA CYS A 243 11.45 -0.20 17.75
C CYS A 243 11.54 0.28 19.21
N ALA A 244 10.76 -0.29 20.12
CA ALA A 244 10.89 0.04 21.54
C ALA A 244 12.20 -0.47 22.15
N ASP A 245 12.62 -1.68 21.76
CA ASP A 245 13.92 -2.24 22.11
C ASP A 245 15.03 -1.51 21.34
N SER A 246 16.15 -1.24 22.03
CA SER A 246 17.25 -0.46 21.47
C SER A 246 18.03 -1.18 20.37
N ASN A 247 17.88 -2.49 20.20
CA ASN A 247 18.60 -3.34 19.25
C ASN A 247 17.68 -4.00 18.20
N GLU A 248 16.39 -3.72 18.22
CA GLU A 248 15.42 -4.30 17.29
C GLU A 248 15.24 -3.45 16.02
N THR A 249 15.12 -4.09 14.84
CA THR A 249 15.19 -3.39 13.55
C THR A 249 14.08 -3.70 12.54
N TRP A 250 13.11 -4.57 12.84
CA TRP A 250 12.09 -4.95 11.85
C TRP A 250 11.24 -3.77 11.38
N LEU A 251 10.81 -2.90 12.29
CA LEU A 251 9.89 -1.81 11.99
C LEU A 251 10.51 -0.74 11.07
N PRO A 252 11.69 -0.16 11.36
CA PRO A 252 12.31 0.82 10.46
C PRO A 252 12.59 0.26 9.06
N LEU A 253 12.96 -1.03 8.98
CA LEU A 253 13.20 -1.69 7.69
C LEU A 253 11.89 -1.96 6.94
N LEU A 254 10.81 -2.31 7.66
CA LEU A 254 9.48 -2.48 7.06
C LEU A 254 8.93 -1.16 6.52
N GLU A 255 9.01 -0.08 7.30
CA GLU A 255 8.57 1.26 6.89
C GLU A 255 9.35 1.74 5.66
N LYS A 256 10.68 1.52 5.62
CA LYS A 256 11.48 1.80 4.43
C LYS A 256 11.03 1.01 3.20
N ALA A 257 10.77 -0.28 3.36
CA ALA A 257 10.27 -1.12 2.26
C ALA A 257 8.89 -0.67 1.78
N TYR A 258 8.03 -0.23 2.70
CA TYR A 258 6.71 0.30 2.41
C TYR A 258 6.78 1.65 1.68
N ALA A 259 7.67 2.56 2.12
CA ALA A 259 7.97 3.81 1.43
C ALA A 259 8.47 3.55 0.01
N LYS A 260 9.43 2.62 -0.16
CA LYS A 260 9.92 2.22 -1.49
C LYS A 260 8.81 1.67 -2.38
N ALA A 261 7.95 0.80 -1.84
CA ALA A 261 6.82 0.24 -2.58
C ALA A 261 5.90 1.35 -3.13
N HIS A 262 5.73 2.43 -2.39
CA HIS A 262 4.92 3.60 -2.77
C HIS A 262 5.73 4.73 -3.41
N GLY A 263 7.00 4.48 -3.75
CA GLY A 263 7.85 5.42 -4.48
C GLY A 263 8.76 6.28 -3.60
N ASP A 264 8.30 6.72 -2.43
CA ASP A 264 9.07 7.52 -1.46
C ASP A 264 8.39 7.61 -0.08
N TYR A 265 9.08 8.26 0.86
CA TYR A 265 8.60 8.52 2.21
C TYR A 265 7.42 9.52 2.27
N THR A 266 7.35 10.55 1.41
CA THR A 266 6.17 11.44 1.36
C THR A 266 4.90 10.72 0.90
N ALA A 267 5.01 9.70 0.05
CA ALA A 267 3.86 8.95 -0.45
C ALA A 267 3.10 8.15 0.64
N ILE A 268 3.75 7.87 1.77
CA ILE A 268 3.15 7.15 2.91
C ILE A 268 2.70 8.08 4.03
N GLU A 269 2.84 9.40 3.86
CA GLU A 269 2.30 10.39 4.78
C GLU A 269 0.79 10.53 4.62
N GLY A 270 0.06 10.47 5.74
CA GLY A 270 -1.40 10.52 5.77
C GLY A 270 -2.06 9.30 5.14
N GLY A 271 -3.12 8.78 5.77
CA GLY A 271 -3.82 7.62 5.25
C GLY A 271 -4.82 7.00 6.20
N PHE A 272 -5.33 5.84 5.79
CA PHE A 272 -6.33 5.10 6.52
C PHE A 272 -5.79 3.76 6.96
N THR A 273 -5.81 3.48 8.26
CA THR A 273 -5.27 2.26 8.87
C THR A 273 -5.70 1.00 8.13
N GLY A 274 -6.97 0.94 7.73
CA GLY A 274 -7.55 -0.10 6.89
C GLY A 274 -6.78 -0.41 5.61
N GLU A 275 -6.31 0.60 4.88
CA GLU A 275 -5.52 0.43 3.66
C GLU A 275 -4.16 -0.21 3.97
N GLY A 276 -3.51 0.20 5.05
CA GLY A 276 -2.20 -0.35 5.44
C GLY A 276 -2.33 -1.83 5.84
N VAL A 277 -3.45 -2.19 6.50
CA VAL A 277 -3.75 -3.59 6.80
C VAL A 277 -4.02 -4.37 5.50
N GLU A 278 -4.75 -3.82 4.53
CA GLU A 278 -4.93 -4.44 3.22
C GLU A 278 -3.60 -4.68 2.52
N ASP A 279 -2.73 -3.67 2.47
CA ASP A 279 -1.44 -3.74 1.77
C ASP A 279 -0.49 -4.76 2.40
N MET A 280 -0.64 -5.04 3.68
CA MET A 280 0.18 -6.03 4.39
C MET A 280 -0.44 -7.45 4.39
N THR A 281 -1.73 -7.59 4.08
CA THR A 281 -2.45 -8.86 4.28
C THR A 281 -3.25 -9.35 3.05
N GLY A 282 -3.45 -8.53 2.04
CA GLY A 282 -4.44 -8.79 0.99
C GLY A 282 -5.86 -8.96 1.52
N GLY A 283 -6.13 -8.46 2.73
CA GLY A 283 -7.46 -8.42 3.33
C GLY A 283 -8.39 -7.46 2.59
N VAL A 284 -9.60 -7.33 3.13
CA VAL A 284 -10.59 -6.34 2.65
C VAL A 284 -11.15 -5.58 3.84
N THR A 285 -10.96 -4.26 3.82
CA THR A 285 -11.45 -3.36 4.85
C THR A 285 -12.82 -2.80 4.49
N SER A 286 -13.66 -2.64 5.51
CA SER A 286 -14.88 -1.86 5.45
C SER A 286 -14.91 -0.90 6.62
N GLU A 287 -15.23 0.36 6.36
CA GLU A 287 -15.46 1.36 7.40
C GLU A 287 -16.81 1.13 8.08
N ILE A 288 -16.87 1.27 9.40
CA ILE A 288 -18.09 1.17 10.21
C ILE A 288 -18.18 2.38 11.13
N ILE A 289 -19.24 3.17 10.97
CA ILE A 289 -19.62 4.18 11.95
C ILE A 289 -20.33 3.51 13.12
N THR A 290 -19.80 3.69 14.32
CA THR A 290 -20.32 3.03 15.53
C THR A 290 -21.78 3.39 15.83
N ARG A 291 -22.20 4.61 15.44
CA ARG A 291 -23.58 5.09 15.59
C ARG A 291 -24.57 4.43 14.62
N ASP A 292 -24.09 3.94 13.48
CA ASP A 292 -24.91 3.32 12.44
C ASP A 292 -25.05 1.80 12.63
N ILE A 293 -24.44 1.24 13.67
CA ILE A 293 -24.60 -0.16 14.04
C ILE A 293 -26.04 -0.39 14.54
N LEU A 294 -26.85 -1.00 13.68
CA LEU A 294 -28.26 -1.29 13.95
C LEU A 294 -28.45 -2.23 15.15
N ASP A 295 -27.73 -3.36 15.15
CA ASP A 295 -27.80 -4.38 16.20
C ASP A 295 -26.42 -4.58 16.82
N LYS A 296 -26.22 -3.94 17.97
CA LYS A 296 -24.97 -3.98 18.74
C LYS A 296 -24.68 -5.34 19.33
N ASP A 297 -25.70 -6.17 19.60
CA ASP A 297 -25.52 -7.53 20.10
C ASP A 297 -25.06 -8.47 18.99
N ARG A 298 -25.65 -8.32 17.80
CA ARG A 298 -25.23 -9.05 16.60
C ARG A 298 -23.81 -8.67 16.21
N PHE A 299 -23.47 -7.38 16.15
CA PHE A 299 -22.12 -6.92 15.83
C PHE A 299 -21.08 -7.51 16.81
N TRP A 300 -21.39 -7.56 18.09
CA TRP A 300 -20.52 -8.20 19.08
C TRP A 300 -20.27 -9.69 18.77
N LYS A 301 -21.35 -10.46 18.56
CA LYS A 301 -21.29 -11.92 18.39
C LYS A 301 -20.71 -12.36 17.04
N GLU A 302 -21.11 -11.68 15.97
CA GLU A 302 -20.76 -12.06 14.60
C GLU A 302 -19.46 -11.41 14.12
N GLU A 303 -19.02 -10.31 14.74
CA GLU A 303 -17.85 -9.55 14.30
C GLU A 303 -16.78 -9.39 15.39
N MET A 304 -17.05 -8.67 16.48
CA MET A 304 -16.00 -8.37 17.49
C MET A 304 -15.37 -9.63 18.09
N LEU A 305 -16.15 -10.67 18.41
CA LEU A 305 -15.62 -11.95 18.95
C LEU A 305 -14.76 -12.75 17.94
N LYS A 306 -14.70 -12.31 16.68
CA LYS A 306 -13.85 -12.86 15.62
C LYS A 306 -12.54 -12.08 15.41
N VAL A 307 -12.25 -11.07 16.24
CA VAL A 307 -10.98 -10.34 16.21
C VAL A 307 -9.80 -11.32 16.32
N ASN A 308 -8.75 -11.08 15.52
CA ASN A 308 -7.55 -11.92 15.36
C ASN A 308 -7.81 -13.37 14.91
N LYS A 309 -9.01 -13.66 14.39
CA LYS A 309 -9.37 -14.99 13.84
C LYS A 309 -9.75 -14.88 12.37
N GLU A 310 -10.76 -14.07 12.08
CA GLU A 310 -11.25 -13.79 10.73
C GLU A 310 -11.24 -12.29 10.40
N LEU A 311 -11.22 -11.46 11.44
CA LEU A 311 -11.33 -10.01 11.34
C LEU A 311 -10.22 -9.35 12.15
N LEU A 312 -9.73 -8.22 11.65
CA LEU A 312 -8.91 -7.26 12.37
C LEU A 312 -9.71 -5.97 12.51
N PHE A 313 -9.44 -5.22 13.58
CA PHE A 313 -10.10 -3.95 13.83
C PHE A 313 -9.11 -2.87 14.22
N ALA A 314 -9.27 -1.71 13.61
CA ALA A 314 -8.75 -0.45 14.12
C ALA A 314 -9.93 0.50 14.40
N ALA A 315 -9.72 1.48 15.28
CA ALA A 315 -10.73 2.43 15.69
C ALA A 315 -10.12 3.82 15.80
N ALA A 316 -10.90 4.84 15.45
CA ALA A 316 -10.51 6.24 15.58
C ALA A 316 -11.68 7.09 16.09
N ILE A 317 -11.35 8.30 16.53
CA ILE A 317 -12.32 9.35 16.80
C ILE A 317 -12.17 10.41 15.71
N SER A 318 -13.18 10.55 14.85
CA SER A 318 -13.28 11.63 13.87
C SER A 318 -13.39 12.98 14.55
N GLY A 319 -12.49 13.91 14.20
CA GLY A 319 -12.46 15.27 14.70
C GLY A 319 -11.42 16.12 13.95
N VAL A 320 -11.63 17.44 13.90
CA VAL A 320 -10.82 18.38 13.09
C VAL A 320 -9.54 18.85 13.80
N ALA A 321 -9.42 18.57 15.10
CA ALA A 321 -8.24 18.89 15.90
C ALA A 321 -7.86 17.67 16.76
N ALA A 322 -6.55 17.48 16.98
CA ALA A 322 -6.04 16.51 17.93
C ALA A 322 -6.29 17.04 19.36
N ASP A 323 -7.31 16.49 20.00
CA ASP A 323 -7.68 16.73 21.38
C ASP A 323 -7.58 15.41 22.15
N GLU A 324 -7.23 15.50 23.44
CA GLU A 324 -7.29 14.35 24.35
C GLU A 324 -8.64 14.32 25.06
N VAL A 325 -9.43 13.26 24.82
CA VAL A 325 -10.73 13.03 25.46
C VAL A 325 -10.65 11.76 26.29
N LYS A 326 -10.58 11.93 27.62
CA LYS A 326 -10.42 10.82 28.59
C LYS A 326 -9.21 9.92 28.30
N GLY A 327 -8.10 10.52 27.90
CA GLY A 327 -6.87 9.80 27.54
C GLY A 327 -6.86 9.18 26.14
N ILE A 328 -7.92 9.37 25.34
CA ILE A 328 -7.95 8.97 23.93
C ILE A 328 -7.72 10.19 23.04
N ILE A 329 -6.82 10.07 22.07
CA ILE A 329 -6.44 11.12 21.14
C ILE A 329 -7.37 11.08 19.92
N THR A 330 -7.96 12.22 19.56
CA THR A 330 -8.78 12.35 18.35
C THR A 330 -7.92 12.49 17.10
N GLY A 331 -8.45 12.08 15.94
CA GLY A 331 -7.69 12.05 14.68
C GLY A 331 -6.54 11.03 14.68
N HIS A 332 -6.55 10.09 15.64
CA HIS A 332 -5.51 9.08 15.83
C HIS A 332 -6.11 7.68 15.82
N ALA A 333 -5.35 6.72 15.28
CA ALA A 333 -5.79 5.35 15.13
C ALA A 333 -5.36 4.46 16.30
N TYR A 334 -6.26 3.59 16.74
CA TYR A 334 -6.06 2.62 17.81
C TYR A 334 -6.36 1.21 17.30
N SER A 335 -5.58 0.22 17.73
CA SER A 335 -5.82 -1.19 17.35
C SER A 335 -6.69 -1.90 18.39
N VAL A 336 -7.61 -2.76 17.94
CA VAL A 336 -8.31 -3.69 18.84
C VAL A 336 -7.46 -4.95 19.01
N LEU A 337 -6.91 -5.15 20.20
CA LEU A 337 -6.09 -6.32 20.50
C LEU A 337 -6.96 -7.54 20.83
N LYS A 338 -8.05 -7.38 21.59
CA LYS A 338 -8.92 -8.50 22.03
C LYS A 338 -10.35 -8.06 22.26
N ALA A 339 -11.28 -9.00 22.10
CA ALA A 339 -12.67 -8.87 22.53
C ALA A 339 -13.09 -10.14 23.28
N VAL A 340 -13.59 -9.99 24.50
CA VAL A 340 -13.94 -11.12 25.38
C VAL A 340 -15.27 -10.90 26.07
N GLU A 341 -16.01 -12.00 26.28
CA GLU A 341 -17.22 -12.03 27.09
C GLU A 341 -17.02 -13.00 28.25
N ILE A 342 -16.90 -12.46 29.46
CA ILE A 342 -16.62 -13.24 30.69
C ILE A 342 -17.60 -12.77 31.77
N ASN A 343 -18.25 -13.70 32.47
CA ASN A 343 -19.18 -13.41 33.57
C ASN A 343 -20.27 -12.36 33.20
N GLY A 344 -20.76 -12.39 31.96
CA GLY A 344 -21.77 -11.45 31.45
C GLY A 344 -21.25 -10.03 31.15
N LYS A 345 -19.93 -9.80 31.23
CA LYS A 345 -19.30 -8.54 30.82
C LYS A 345 -18.61 -8.69 29.48
N ARG A 346 -18.80 -7.71 28.62
CA ARG A 346 -18.16 -7.59 27.30
C ARG A 346 -17.07 -6.53 27.38
N LEU A 347 -15.83 -6.94 27.18
CA LEU A 347 -14.65 -6.11 27.33
C LEU A 347 -13.82 -6.14 26.05
N VAL A 348 -13.28 -4.97 25.70
CA VAL A 348 -12.42 -4.77 24.54
C VAL A 348 -11.06 -4.30 25.04
N GLN A 349 -9.99 -4.94 24.59
CA GLN A 349 -8.62 -4.48 24.80
C GLN A 349 -8.21 -3.68 23.57
N MET A 350 -7.82 -2.44 23.78
CA MET A 350 -7.40 -1.48 22.77
C MET A 350 -5.91 -1.17 22.93
N ARG A 351 -5.30 -0.56 21.91
CA ARG A 351 -3.94 -0.06 22.00
C ARG A 351 -3.71 1.26 21.26
N ASN A 352 -3.02 2.19 21.92
CA ASN A 352 -2.40 3.35 21.29
C ASN A 352 -1.05 2.95 20.66
N PRO A 353 -0.84 3.15 19.34
CA PRO A 353 0.44 2.84 18.69
C PRO A 353 1.61 3.75 19.14
N TRP A 354 1.36 4.85 19.86
CA TRP A 354 2.43 5.63 20.49
C TRP A 354 3.03 4.97 21.74
N GLY A 355 2.40 3.91 22.25
CA GLY A 355 2.85 3.23 23.46
C GLY A 355 2.71 4.07 24.74
N GLN A 356 1.96 5.16 24.68
CA GLN A 356 1.67 6.08 25.78
C GLN A 356 0.24 6.64 25.61
N THR A 357 -0.28 7.30 26.64
CA THR A 357 -1.67 7.82 26.74
C THR A 357 -2.76 6.76 26.58
N GLU A 358 -3.51 6.55 27.66
CA GLU A 358 -4.46 5.44 27.79
C GLU A 358 -5.82 5.89 28.32
N TRP A 359 -6.84 5.06 28.10
CA TRP A 359 -8.21 5.28 28.59
C TRP A 359 -8.25 5.56 30.09
N ASN A 360 -8.93 6.64 30.50
CA ASN A 360 -9.07 7.05 31.90
C ASN A 360 -10.42 6.67 32.55
N GLY A 361 -11.23 5.83 31.90
CA GLY A 361 -12.55 5.41 32.40
C GLY A 361 -12.56 4.06 33.12
N ALA A 362 -13.73 3.43 33.22
CA ALA A 362 -13.86 2.10 33.80
C ALA A 362 -13.01 1.07 33.03
N TRP A 363 -12.37 0.15 33.75
CA TRP A 363 -11.39 -0.84 33.25
C TRP A 363 -10.02 -0.30 32.82
N SER A 364 -9.74 0.99 33.04
CA SER A 364 -8.37 1.52 32.95
C SER A 364 -7.44 0.90 34.00
N ASP A 365 -6.14 1.02 33.83
CA ASP A 365 -5.11 0.46 34.72
C ASP A 365 -5.24 0.94 36.18
N GLY A 366 -5.84 2.10 36.43
CA GLY A 366 -6.11 2.61 37.80
C GLY A 366 -7.52 2.32 38.34
N SER A 367 -8.34 1.59 37.58
CA SER A 367 -9.79 1.54 37.82
C SER A 367 -10.20 0.54 38.94
N PRO A 368 -11.27 0.84 39.71
CA PRO A 368 -11.73 -0.01 40.81
C PRO A 368 -12.35 -1.35 40.35
N GLU A 369 -12.57 -1.54 39.05
CA GLU A 369 -13.09 -2.78 38.46
C GLU A 369 -12.10 -3.95 38.57
N TRP A 370 -10.80 -3.68 38.69
CA TRP A 370 -9.77 -4.70 38.79
C TRP A 370 -9.80 -5.44 40.13
N THR A 371 -10.13 -6.72 40.06
CA THR A 371 -10.01 -7.68 41.17
C THR A 371 -9.00 -8.77 40.84
N ALA A 372 -8.55 -9.54 41.83
CA ALA A 372 -7.63 -10.66 41.59
C ALA A 372 -8.18 -11.68 40.58
N GLU A 373 -9.51 -11.88 40.55
CA GLU A 373 -10.19 -12.72 39.57
C GLU A 373 -10.03 -12.14 38.16
N TRP A 374 -10.30 -10.84 37.97
CA TRP A 374 -10.19 -10.17 36.67
C TRP A 374 -8.76 -10.06 36.16
N MET A 375 -7.80 -9.76 37.04
CA MET A 375 -6.37 -9.74 36.68
C MET A 375 -5.93 -11.09 36.10
N THR A 376 -6.39 -12.19 36.71
CA THR A 376 -6.10 -13.55 36.25
C THR A 376 -6.86 -13.88 34.97
N ALA A 377 -8.16 -13.57 34.90
CA ALA A 377 -9.02 -13.91 33.77
C ALA A 377 -8.61 -13.21 32.47
N LEU A 378 -8.14 -11.96 32.56
CA LEU A 378 -7.71 -11.17 31.41
C LEU A 378 -6.20 -11.17 31.19
N ASN A 379 -5.44 -11.79 32.11
CA ASN A 379 -3.98 -11.75 32.13
C ASN A 379 -3.45 -10.32 31.97
N HIS A 380 -4.07 -9.37 32.67
CA HIS A 380 -3.73 -7.95 32.58
C HIS A 380 -2.52 -7.62 33.45
N ARG A 381 -1.70 -6.68 33.00
CA ARG A 381 -0.56 -6.12 33.73
C ARG A 381 -0.69 -4.61 33.66
N PHE A 382 -0.49 -3.96 34.81
CA PHE A 382 -0.49 -2.51 34.86
C PHE A 382 0.78 -1.95 34.21
N GLY A 383 0.63 -0.90 33.40
CA GLY A 383 1.75 -0.25 32.72
C GLY A 383 1.31 1.04 32.03
N GLU A 384 2.29 1.76 31.47
CA GLU A 384 2.03 2.78 30.45
C GLU A 384 2.67 2.23 29.17
N ASP A 385 1.96 1.29 28.55
CA ASP A 385 2.38 0.61 27.32
C ASP A 385 1.42 0.90 26.16
N GLY A 386 0.42 1.74 26.39
CA GLY A 386 -0.63 2.14 25.47
C GLY A 386 -1.76 1.13 25.38
N ALA A 387 -1.71 -0.03 26.04
CA ALA A 387 -2.70 -1.10 25.94
C ALA A 387 -3.66 -1.12 27.14
N PHE A 388 -4.93 -0.78 26.90
CA PHE A 388 -5.93 -0.63 27.96
C PHE A 388 -7.19 -1.45 27.69
N TRP A 389 -7.91 -1.79 28.76
CA TRP A 389 -9.25 -2.39 28.67
C TRP A 389 -10.34 -1.34 28.79
N MET A 390 -11.46 -1.58 28.10
CA MET A 390 -12.69 -0.80 28.27
C MET A 390 -13.92 -1.68 28.07
N SER A 391 -15.07 -1.20 28.53
CA SER A 391 -16.34 -1.90 28.25
C SER A 391 -16.73 -1.76 26.78
N TYR A 392 -17.41 -2.76 26.22
CA TYR A 392 -17.95 -2.67 24.85
C TYR A 392 -18.92 -1.48 24.68
N GLU A 393 -19.63 -1.10 25.73
CA GLU A 393 -20.51 0.06 25.71
C GLU A 393 -19.71 1.37 25.60
N ASP A 394 -18.63 1.51 26.36
CA ASP A 394 -17.74 2.66 26.27
C ASP A 394 -17.01 2.69 24.92
N TYR A 395 -16.59 1.54 24.39
CA TYR A 395 -15.96 1.44 23.07
C TYR A 395 -16.85 2.07 21.99
N LEU A 396 -18.13 1.68 21.94
CA LEU A 396 -19.08 2.23 20.96
C LEU A 396 -19.48 3.70 21.22
N LYS A 397 -19.28 4.22 22.44
CA LYS A 397 -19.56 5.63 22.77
C LYS A 397 -18.37 6.55 22.49
N THR A 398 -17.16 6.01 22.62
CA THR A 398 -15.91 6.76 22.52
C THR A 398 -15.43 6.81 21.06
N PHE A 399 -15.32 5.66 20.41
CA PHE A 399 -14.85 5.57 19.02
C PHE A 399 -15.99 5.80 18.04
N THR A 400 -15.75 6.60 17.00
CA THR A 400 -16.76 6.95 16.00
C THR A 400 -16.63 6.12 14.73
N ASP A 401 -15.40 5.79 14.35
CA ASP A 401 -15.05 5.14 13.10
C ASP A 401 -14.25 3.88 13.39
N LEU A 402 -14.66 2.77 12.80
CA LEU A 402 -13.97 1.49 12.90
C LEU A 402 -13.56 1.03 11.50
N ASP A 403 -12.29 0.67 11.35
CA ASP A 403 -11.82 -0.11 10.22
C ASP A 403 -11.97 -1.58 10.58
N ARG A 404 -12.80 -2.30 9.82
CA ARG A 404 -12.98 -3.74 9.97
C ARG A 404 -12.39 -4.45 8.76
N THR A 405 -11.23 -5.07 8.93
CA THR A 405 -10.54 -5.80 7.87
C THR A 405 -10.82 -7.29 7.95
N ARG A 406 -11.40 -7.87 6.90
CA ARG A 406 -11.49 -9.32 6.75
C ARG A 406 -10.17 -9.88 6.27
N ILE A 407 -9.67 -10.85 7.02
CA ILE A 407 -8.55 -11.69 6.62
C ILE A 407 -9.11 -13.00 6.08
N PHE A 408 -8.51 -13.48 5.01
CA PHE A 408 -8.96 -14.67 4.32
C PHE A 408 -8.04 -15.85 4.62
N SER A 409 -8.60 -17.05 4.56
CA SER A 409 -7.86 -18.30 4.64
C SER A 409 -7.55 -18.83 3.24
N PRO A 410 -6.65 -19.84 3.11
CA PRO A 410 -6.39 -20.55 1.85
C PRO A 410 -7.62 -21.20 1.18
N GLU A 411 -8.76 -21.27 1.86
CA GLU A 411 -10.01 -21.82 1.31
C GLU A 411 -10.74 -20.83 0.39
N TRP A 412 -10.35 -19.55 0.44
CA TRP A 412 -10.89 -18.51 -0.44
C TRP A 412 -10.13 -18.45 -1.76
N THR A 413 -10.88 -18.27 -2.83
CA THR A 413 -10.37 -18.00 -4.17
C THR A 413 -10.57 -16.52 -4.47
N LEU A 414 -9.51 -15.86 -4.95
CA LEU A 414 -9.53 -14.50 -5.48
C LEU A 414 -9.58 -14.57 -7.00
N SER A 415 -10.54 -13.88 -7.61
CA SER A 415 -10.54 -13.54 -9.03
C SER A 415 -10.62 -12.03 -9.16
N GLN A 416 -9.99 -11.47 -10.19
CA GLN A 416 -10.06 -10.04 -10.48
C GLN A 416 -10.14 -9.76 -11.97
N CYS A 417 -10.67 -8.60 -12.33
CA CYS A 417 -10.71 -8.07 -13.68
C CYS A 417 -10.63 -6.54 -13.60
N TRP A 418 -9.94 -5.92 -14.56
CA TRP A 418 -9.70 -4.48 -14.62
C TRP A 418 -10.18 -3.92 -15.96
N THR A 419 -10.59 -2.66 -15.95
CA THR A 419 -10.96 -1.88 -17.14
C THR A 419 -10.56 -0.41 -16.93
N GLN A 420 -10.55 0.37 -18.01
CA GLN A 420 -10.51 1.83 -17.93
C GLN A 420 -11.88 2.40 -18.31
N THR A 421 -12.34 3.41 -17.57
CA THR A 421 -13.56 4.12 -17.89
C THR A 421 -13.32 5.61 -17.89
N GLU A 422 -13.90 6.29 -18.87
CA GLU A 422 -14.03 7.74 -18.85
C GLU A 422 -15.08 8.14 -17.80
N VAL A 423 -14.71 9.03 -16.88
CA VAL A 423 -15.58 9.47 -15.79
C VAL A 423 -16.31 10.75 -16.19
N THR A 424 -17.54 10.62 -16.70
CA THR A 424 -18.31 11.75 -17.24
C THR A 424 -19.16 12.51 -16.21
N TRP A 425 -19.57 13.73 -16.58
CA TRP A 425 -20.58 14.54 -15.87
C TRP A 425 -21.82 14.77 -16.76
N PRO A 426 -23.06 14.47 -16.30
CA PRO A 426 -23.42 13.87 -15.02
C PRO A 426 -23.00 12.40 -14.93
N THR A 427 -22.71 11.93 -13.72
CA THR A 427 -22.29 10.55 -13.47
C THR A 427 -23.35 9.53 -13.90
N ARG A 428 -22.91 8.46 -14.57
CA ARG A 428 -23.72 7.32 -15.01
C ARG A 428 -23.04 6.01 -14.62
N PHE A 429 -23.78 4.91 -14.70
CA PHE A 429 -23.15 3.59 -14.69
C PHE A 429 -22.34 3.40 -15.96
N ALA A 430 -21.24 2.64 -15.86
CA ALA A 430 -20.38 2.33 -16.98
C ALA A 430 -21.13 1.53 -18.06
N ASN A 431 -20.64 1.59 -19.29
CA ASN A 431 -21.16 0.82 -20.42
C ASN A 431 -20.76 -0.66 -20.36
N GLU A 432 -20.03 -1.05 -19.32
CA GLU A 432 -19.56 -2.41 -19.07
C GLU A 432 -19.95 -2.84 -17.65
N GLU A 433 -20.14 -4.14 -17.47
CA GLU A 433 -20.38 -4.79 -16.19
C GLU A 433 -19.37 -5.91 -15.98
N PHE A 434 -19.08 -6.22 -14.73
CA PHE A 434 -18.32 -7.42 -14.41
C PHE A 434 -19.29 -8.59 -14.19
N LYS A 435 -19.14 -9.66 -14.97
CA LYS A 435 -19.87 -10.91 -14.77
C LYS A 435 -19.06 -11.85 -13.90
N ILE A 436 -19.64 -12.25 -12.78
CA ILE A 436 -19.09 -13.21 -11.81
C ILE A 436 -19.78 -14.56 -12.01
N SER A 437 -19.00 -15.63 -12.18
CA SER A 437 -19.52 -16.99 -12.27
C SER A 437 -19.19 -17.79 -11.00
N LEU A 438 -20.23 -18.37 -10.39
CA LEU A 438 -20.13 -19.20 -9.19
C LEU A 438 -20.74 -20.59 -9.43
N ASN A 439 -20.01 -21.65 -9.10
CA ASN A 439 -20.52 -23.03 -9.08
C ASN A 439 -20.97 -23.47 -7.68
N LYS A 440 -20.64 -22.72 -6.62
CA LYS A 440 -21.07 -22.98 -5.25
C LYS A 440 -21.81 -21.78 -4.64
N THR A 441 -22.91 -22.07 -3.96
CA THR A 441 -23.56 -21.10 -3.06
C THR A 441 -22.70 -20.91 -1.83
N GLY A 442 -22.43 -19.66 -1.44
CA GLY A 442 -21.57 -19.40 -0.30
C GLY A 442 -21.30 -17.92 -0.05
N PRO A 443 -20.45 -17.61 0.94
CA PRO A 443 -20.04 -16.25 1.22
C PRO A 443 -19.16 -15.71 0.08
N VAL A 444 -19.43 -14.47 -0.31
CA VAL A 444 -18.70 -13.73 -1.35
C VAL A 444 -18.37 -12.34 -0.83
N VAL A 445 -17.15 -11.88 -1.08
CA VAL A 445 -16.74 -10.49 -0.84
C VAL A 445 -16.42 -9.85 -2.18
N LEU A 446 -17.12 -8.78 -2.51
CA LEU A 446 -16.90 -7.99 -3.72
C LEU A 446 -16.22 -6.69 -3.37
N VAL A 447 -15.20 -6.31 -4.12
CA VAL A 447 -14.43 -5.08 -3.94
C VAL A 447 -14.24 -4.42 -5.29
N LEU A 448 -14.87 -3.27 -5.47
CA LEU A 448 -14.58 -2.38 -6.58
C LEU A 448 -13.52 -1.40 -6.11
N GLN A 449 -12.42 -1.29 -6.83
CA GLN A 449 -11.29 -0.44 -6.47
C GLN A 449 -10.80 0.37 -7.67
N GLN A 450 -10.15 1.48 -7.38
CA GLN A 450 -9.29 2.17 -8.32
C GLN A 450 -7.83 1.78 -8.07
N ALA A 451 -6.95 2.04 -9.03
CA ALA A 451 -5.52 1.87 -8.81
C ALA A 451 -5.03 2.72 -7.63
N ASP A 452 -4.10 2.19 -6.84
CA ASP A 452 -3.57 2.91 -5.69
C ASP A 452 -2.75 4.13 -6.10
N GLU A 453 -3.31 5.32 -5.88
CA GLU A 453 -2.67 6.60 -6.21
C GLU A 453 -1.30 6.82 -5.52
N ARG A 454 -1.02 6.14 -4.40
CA ARG A 454 0.19 6.38 -3.60
C ARG A 454 1.50 6.12 -4.35
N TYR A 455 1.54 5.15 -5.26
CA TYR A 455 2.79 4.81 -5.96
C TYR A 455 3.04 5.64 -7.22
N PHE A 456 2.14 6.57 -7.55
CA PHE A 456 2.31 7.53 -8.64
C PHE A 456 1.96 8.97 -8.24
N VAL A 457 2.33 9.35 -7.01
CA VAL A 457 2.04 10.67 -6.43
C VAL A 457 2.58 11.82 -7.31
N GLY A 458 1.68 12.76 -7.63
CA GLY A 458 1.83 13.85 -8.59
C GLY A 458 1.36 13.53 -10.01
N LEU A 459 0.98 12.29 -10.34
CA LEU A 459 0.34 11.94 -11.62
C LEU A 459 -1.10 11.43 -11.44
N GLU A 460 -1.69 11.60 -10.27
CA GLU A 460 -3.07 11.17 -9.98
C GLU A 460 -4.10 11.98 -10.76
N GLY A 461 -3.78 13.25 -11.04
CA GLY A 461 -4.67 14.20 -11.71
C GLY A 461 -5.52 15.05 -10.75
N GLN A 462 -6.26 16.02 -11.30
CA GLN A 462 -6.94 17.05 -10.50
C GLN A 462 -8.21 16.57 -9.74
N TYR A 463 -8.62 15.32 -9.93
CA TYR A 463 -9.88 14.77 -9.40
C TYR A 463 -9.64 13.64 -8.40
N MET A 464 -10.46 13.60 -7.35
CA MET A 464 -10.65 12.40 -6.54
C MET A 464 -11.85 11.62 -7.06
N PHE A 465 -11.69 10.31 -7.24
CA PHE A 465 -12.79 9.44 -7.66
C PHE A 465 -13.49 8.78 -6.47
N ARG A 466 -14.81 8.63 -6.59
CA ARG A 466 -15.64 7.85 -5.66
C ARG A 466 -16.34 6.74 -6.41
N LEU A 467 -16.31 5.56 -5.81
CA LEU A 467 -16.74 4.32 -6.42
C LEU A 467 -18.11 3.89 -5.89
N HIS A 468 -18.90 3.23 -6.72
CA HIS A 468 -20.15 2.60 -6.31
C HIS A 468 -20.48 1.45 -7.26
N PHE A 469 -21.03 0.36 -6.73
CA PHE A 469 -21.54 -0.73 -7.56
C PHE A 469 -22.89 -1.26 -7.08
N ARG A 470 -23.61 -1.89 -8.00
CA ARG A 470 -24.81 -2.70 -7.78
C ARG A 470 -24.53 -4.12 -8.24
N VAL A 471 -25.16 -5.08 -7.59
CA VAL A 471 -25.02 -6.51 -7.90
C VAL A 471 -26.40 -7.05 -8.19
N ARG A 472 -26.56 -7.73 -9.32
CA ARG A 472 -27.81 -8.37 -9.75
C ARG A 472 -27.52 -9.78 -10.25
N ARG A 473 -28.53 -10.66 -10.22
CA ARG A 473 -28.41 -11.96 -10.88
C ARG A 473 -28.51 -11.74 -12.40
N ALA A 474 -27.74 -12.48 -13.19
CA ALA A 474 -27.86 -12.41 -14.64
C ALA A 474 -29.30 -12.74 -15.09
N GLY A 475 -29.86 -11.90 -15.96
CA GLY A 475 -31.25 -11.98 -16.43
C GLY A 475 -32.30 -11.35 -15.50
N GLU A 476 -31.92 -10.86 -14.32
CA GLU A 476 -32.77 -10.05 -13.45
C GLU A 476 -32.53 -8.55 -13.66
N LYS A 477 -33.60 -7.75 -13.55
CA LYS A 477 -33.55 -6.28 -13.70
C LYS A 477 -33.26 -5.55 -12.40
N GLU A 478 -33.79 -6.04 -11.29
CA GLU A 478 -33.62 -5.39 -9.99
C GLU A 478 -32.29 -5.80 -9.38
N TYR A 479 -31.59 -4.83 -8.77
CA TYR A 479 -30.37 -5.15 -8.04
C TYR A 479 -30.69 -5.86 -6.72
N PHE A 480 -29.88 -6.87 -6.39
CA PHE A 480 -29.94 -7.61 -5.15
C PHE A 480 -29.27 -6.84 -4.00
N ALA A 481 -28.11 -6.22 -4.27
CA ALA A 481 -27.36 -5.45 -3.29
C ALA A 481 -26.58 -4.32 -3.96
N ARG A 482 -26.15 -3.34 -3.16
CA ARG A 482 -25.22 -2.28 -3.55
C ARG A 482 -24.06 -2.16 -2.58
N SER A 483 -22.96 -1.59 -3.06
CA SER A 483 -21.78 -1.30 -2.25
C SER A 483 -22.13 -0.41 -1.06
N LYS A 484 -21.37 -0.53 0.02
CA LYS A 484 -21.45 0.46 1.10
C LYS A 484 -20.69 1.70 0.64
N GLN A 485 -21.23 2.88 0.90
CA GLN A 485 -20.51 4.12 0.68
C GLN A 485 -19.39 4.23 1.72
N THR A 486 -18.16 4.39 1.27
CA THR A 486 -17.01 4.73 2.10
C THR A 486 -17.11 6.21 2.47
N ILE A 487 -16.76 6.55 3.72
CA ILE A 487 -16.94 7.90 4.25
C ILE A 487 -15.65 8.69 4.10
N MET A 488 -14.53 8.09 4.53
CA MET A 488 -13.22 8.73 4.50
C MET A 488 -12.36 8.16 3.37
N GLY A 489 -12.28 6.85 3.22
CA GLY A 489 -11.52 6.19 2.17
C GLY A 489 -12.11 6.35 0.76
N TRP A 490 -11.25 6.36 -0.24
CA TRP A 490 -11.64 6.44 -1.66
C TRP A 490 -11.08 5.32 -2.53
N ARG A 491 -10.02 4.62 -2.10
CA ARG A 491 -9.36 3.56 -2.89
C ARG A 491 -10.30 2.43 -3.31
N SER A 492 -11.22 2.03 -2.44
CA SER A 492 -12.17 0.96 -2.74
C SER A 492 -13.53 1.11 -2.05
N VAL A 493 -14.53 0.42 -2.59
CA VAL A 493 -15.81 0.10 -1.93
C VAL A 493 -16.00 -1.41 -1.94
N SER A 494 -16.54 -1.94 -0.83
CA SER A 494 -16.72 -3.38 -0.69
C SER A 494 -18.12 -3.77 -0.21
N LYS A 495 -18.48 -5.04 -0.45
CA LYS A 495 -19.71 -5.66 0.04
C LYS A 495 -19.50 -7.14 0.33
N GLU A 496 -19.81 -7.56 1.54
CA GLU A 496 -19.92 -8.98 1.90
C GLU A 496 -21.37 -9.47 1.72
N LEU A 497 -21.52 -10.59 1.01
CA LEU A 497 -22.81 -11.18 0.64
C LEU A 497 -22.76 -12.70 0.81
N THR A 498 -23.93 -13.35 0.77
CA THR A 498 -24.04 -14.78 0.46
C THR A 498 -24.77 -14.90 -0.85
N LEU A 499 -24.09 -15.40 -1.88
CA LEU A 499 -24.64 -15.52 -3.23
C LEU A 499 -24.96 -16.98 -3.54
N GLU A 500 -26.06 -17.20 -4.26
CA GLU A 500 -26.37 -18.50 -4.84
C GLU A 500 -25.44 -18.82 -6.02
N LYS A 501 -25.23 -20.12 -6.29
CA LYS A 501 -24.57 -20.56 -7.51
C LYS A 501 -25.27 -19.97 -8.75
N GLY A 502 -24.49 -19.57 -9.74
CA GLY A 502 -24.96 -18.96 -10.98
C GLY A 502 -24.10 -17.77 -11.39
N GLU A 503 -24.62 -17.02 -12.35
CA GLU A 503 -23.98 -15.81 -12.88
C GLU A 503 -24.59 -14.57 -12.22
N TRP A 504 -23.72 -13.63 -11.84
CA TRP A 504 -24.06 -12.36 -11.23
C TRP A 504 -23.37 -11.23 -12.00
N LEU A 505 -24.07 -10.12 -12.18
CA LEU A 505 -23.56 -8.93 -12.86
C LEU A 505 -23.32 -7.84 -11.84
N VAL A 506 -22.17 -7.18 -11.95
CA VAL A 506 -21.77 -6.04 -11.12
C VAL A 506 -21.63 -4.81 -12.00
N SER A 507 -22.67 -3.99 -12.00
CA SER A 507 -22.68 -2.68 -12.65
C SER A 507 -22.01 -1.67 -11.72
N PHE A 508 -21.08 -0.89 -12.24
CA PHE A 508 -20.35 0.10 -11.46
C PHE A 508 -20.50 1.50 -12.01
N ARG A 509 -20.27 2.48 -11.14
CA ARG A 509 -20.19 3.89 -11.48
C ARG A 509 -19.04 4.54 -10.73
N VAL A 510 -18.44 5.53 -11.38
CA VAL A 510 -17.38 6.35 -10.81
C VAL A 510 -17.85 7.80 -10.89
N SER A 511 -17.75 8.52 -9.78
CA SER A 511 -17.98 9.97 -9.74
C SER A 511 -16.68 10.69 -9.42
N ARG A 512 -16.50 11.91 -9.91
CA ARG A 512 -15.28 12.69 -9.72
C ARG A 512 -15.54 13.99 -8.96
N VAL A 513 -14.65 14.36 -8.04
CA VAL A 513 -14.69 15.61 -7.28
C VAL A 513 -13.35 16.33 -7.45
N LYS A 514 -13.38 17.61 -7.86
CA LYS A 514 -12.15 18.42 -7.98
C LYS A 514 -11.57 18.64 -6.58
N CYS A 515 -10.28 18.38 -6.42
CA CYS A 515 -9.63 18.27 -5.10
C CYS A 515 -8.50 19.28 -4.85
N GLY A 516 -8.34 20.27 -5.73
CA GLY A 516 -7.31 21.30 -5.60
C GLY A 516 -5.92 20.88 -6.09
N ARG A 517 -5.72 19.60 -6.44
CA ARG A 517 -4.52 19.12 -7.15
C ARG A 517 -4.38 19.81 -8.52
N ALA A 518 -3.14 20.03 -8.94
CA ALA A 518 -2.81 20.45 -10.30
C ALA A 518 -3.21 19.37 -11.33
N ARG A 519 -3.29 19.77 -12.60
CA ARG A 519 -3.53 18.85 -13.72
C ARG A 519 -2.31 17.94 -13.91
N ARG A 520 -2.51 16.70 -14.38
CA ARG A 520 -1.40 15.80 -14.69
C ARG A 520 -0.42 16.41 -15.70
N SER A 521 -0.93 17.09 -16.73
CA SER A 521 -0.12 17.78 -17.74
C SER A 521 0.81 18.83 -17.14
N GLN A 522 0.39 19.54 -16.07
CA GLN A 522 1.22 20.54 -15.40
C GLN A 522 2.42 19.91 -14.70
N TYR A 523 2.25 18.74 -14.06
CA TYR A 523 3.36 17.99 -13.50
C TYR A 523 4.27 17.46 -14.60
N ILE A 524 3.70 16.89 -15.67
CA ILE A 524 4.48 16.43 -16.82
C ILE A 524 5.32 17.59 -17.36
N ASP A 525 4.75 18.75 -17.62
CA ASP A 525 5.49 19.91 -18.15
C ASP A 525 6.55 20.45 -17.20
N ALA A 526 6.27 20.44 -15.89
CA ALA A 526 7.22 20.85 -14.86
C ALA A 526 8.45 19.94 -14.81
N PHE A 527 8.30 18.63 -15.04
CA PHE A 527 9.37 17.64 -14.88
C PHE A 527 9.94 17.09 -16.21
N LYS A 528 9.24 17.26 -17.34
CA LYS A 528 9.64 16.77 -18.68
C LYS A 528 10.85 17.52 -19.24
N LYS A 529 11.05 18.78 -18.84
CA LYS A 529 12.18 19.60 -19.32
C LYS A 529 13.54 19.10 -18.80
N ASP A 530 13.56 18.44 -17.64
CA ASP A 530 14.80 18.00 -16.99
C ASP A 530 14.99 16.47 -16.95
N GLN A 531 14.01 15.68 -17.43
CA GLN A 531 14.01 14.20 -17.35
C GLN A 531 14.57 13.69 -16.01
N SER A 532 14.04 14.16 -14.88
CA SER A 532 14.53 13.70 -13.59
C SER A 532 14.27 12.20 -13.44
N ASP A 533 15.23 11.45 -12.89
CA ASP A 533 15.06 10.02 -12.61
C ASP A 533 13.78 9.75 -11.80
N LYS A 534 13.39 10.70 -10.94
CA LYS A 534 12.18 10.63 -10.12
C LYS A 534 10.90 10.66 -10.95
N PHE A 535 10.83 11.56 -11.93
CA PHE A 535 9.70 11.61 -12.85
C PHE A 535 9.56 10.30 -13.61
N MET A 536 10.67 9.74 -14.13
CA MET A 536 10.63 8.46 -14.85
C MET A 536 10.19 7.30 -13.96
N GLN A 537 10.58 7.27 -12.67
CA GLN A 537 10.12 6.27 -11.71
C GLN A 537 8.59 6.34 -11.51
N ILE A 538 8.07 7.54 -11.31
CA ILE A 538 6.65 7.78 -11.03
C ILE A 538 5.80 7.59 -12.29
N ALA A 539 6.28 8.02 -13.46
CA ALA A 539 5.62 7.79 -14.75
C ALA A 539 5.50 6.29 -15.06
N ARG A 540 6.56 5.50 -14.86
CA ARG A 540 6.47 4.03 -15.02
C ARG A 540 5.46 3.38 -14.07
N SER A 541 5.36 3.93 -12.86
CA SER A 541 4.42 3.47 -11.85
C SER A 541 2.98 3.77 -12.29
N TYR A 542 2.74 4.98 -12.80
CA TYR A 542 1.46 5.37 -13.42
C TYR A 542 1.11 4.47 -14.61
N ASP A 543 2.04 4.27 -15.55
CA ASP A 543 1.84 3.42 -16.72
C ASP A 543 1.49 1.99 -16.31
N PHE A 544 2.20 1.43 -15.32
CA PHE A 544 1.91 0.10 -14.79
C PHE A 544 0.51 0.03 -14.16
N ALA A 545 0.10 1.07 -13.43
CA ALA A 545 -1.22 1.17 -12.82
C ALA A 545 -2.34 1.14 -13.86
N PHE A 546 -2.21 1.96 -14.90
CA PHE A 546 -3.23 2.13 -15.93
C PHE A 546 -3.23 1.00 -16.95
N ALA A 547 -2.07 0.38 -17.22
CA ALA A 547 -1.97 -0.79 -18.11
C ALA A 547 -2.84 -1.96 -17.64
N LYS A 548 -3.15 -2.06 -16.34
CA LYS A 548 -4.08 -3.07 -15.80
C LYS A 548 -5.46 -3.01 -16.45
N GLY A 549 -5.95 -1.82 -16.78
CA GLY A 549 -7.28 -1.61 -17.34
C GLY A 549 -7.32 -1.59 -18.87
N LEU A 550 -6.18 -1.73 -19.55
CA LEU A 550 -6.15 -1.85 -21.01
C LEU A 550 -6.65 -3.24 -21.39
N THR A 551 -7.65 -3.30 -22.26
CA THR A 551 -8.04 -4.55 -22.92
C THR A 551 -7.13 -4.73 -24.14
N ASP A 552 -6.71 -5.97 -24.43
CA ASP A 552 -5.96 -6.27 -25.65
C ASP A 552 -6.84 -5.86 -26.85
N GLU A 553 -6.59 -4.69 -27.44
CA GLU A 553 -7.06 -4.46 -28.79
C GLU A 553 -6.35 -5.49 -29.67
N PRO A 554 -7.07 -6.27 -30.50
CA PRO A 554 -6.39 -7.13 -31.45
C PRO A 554 -5.50 -6.22 -32.29
N GLU A 555 -4.18 -6.48 -32.28
CA GLU A 555 -3.22 -5.81 -33.15
C GLU A 555 -3.81 -5.77 -34.57
N SER A 556 -4.34 -4.61 -34.99
CA SER A 556 -4.63 -4.39 -36.39
C SER A 556 -3.27 -4.33 -37.06
N GLU A 557 -2.94 -5.40 -37.78
CA GLU A 557 -1.84 -5.44 -38.73
C GLU A 557 -2.11 -4.41 -39.85
N ASP A 558 -2.01 -3.12 -39.56
CA ASP A 558 -1.86 -2.10 -40.57
C ASP A 558 -0.37 -1.99 -40.91
N VAL A 559 0.05 -2.97 -41.71
CA VAL A 559 1.23 -2.85 -42.56
C VAL A 559 0.90 -1.79 -43.62
N GLU A 560 1.27 -0.54 -43.39
CA GLU A 560 1.35 0.45 -44.47
C GLU A 560 2.53 0.08 -45.38
N GLU A 561 2.27 -0.74 -46.39
CA GLU A 561 3.06 -0.78 -47.62
C GLU A 561 2.92 0.57 -48.32
N GLY A 562 4.05 1.27 -48.47
CA GLY A 562 4.08 2.63 -49.00
C GLY A 562 3.62 2.77 -50.45
N GLU A 563 2.80 3.78 -50.70
CA GLU A 563 2.64 4.38 -52.02
C GLU A 563 3.45 5.69 -52.11
N LYS A 564 4.45 5.66 -52.99
CA LYS A 564 5.15 6.85 -53.47
C LYS A 564 4.23 7.65 -54.38
N VAL A 565 4.14 8.96 -54.16
CA VAL A 565 3.66 9.90 -55.19
C VAL A 565 4.77 10.90 -55.48
N GLU A 566 5.09 11.00 -56.77
CA GLU A 566 6.20 11.71 -57.39
C GLU A 566 5.97 13.23 -57.45
N GLU A 567 7.08 13.98 -57.40
CA GLU A 567 7.17 15.42 -57.65
C GLU A 567 6.82 15.77 -59.11
N GLU A 568 6.01 16.82 -59.33
CA GLU A 568 6.01 17.59 -60.57
C GLU A 568 6.34 19.07 -60.29
N GLN A 569 7.45 19.52 -60.86
CA GLN A 569 7.92 20.90 -60.96
C GLN A 569 7.30 21.60 -62.18
N THR A 570 7.20 22.94 -62.16
CA THR A 570 7.49 23.90 -63.28
C THR A 570 7.05 25.36 -62.88
N PRO A 571 7.45 26.46 -63.56
CA PRO A 571 8.56 27.33 -63.14
C PRO A 571 8.22 28.86 -63.11
N GLU A 572 9.26 29.67 -62.89
CA GLU A 572 9.36 31.15 -62.74
C GLU A 572 8.76 32.04 -63.86
N VAL A 573 8.31 33.27 -63.50
CA VAL A 573 8.50 34.52 -64.29
C VAL A 573 8.60 35.75 -63.35
N GLU A 574 9.48 36.67 -63.76
CA GLU A 574 10.05 37.86 -63.12
C GLU A 574 9.13 39.09 -62.94
N THR A 575 9.64 40.01 -62.11
CA THR A 575 9.16 41.35 -61.71
C THR A 575 9.29 42.43 -62.78
N GLU A 576 8.40 43.44 -62.78
CA GLU A 576 8.71 44.83 -63.17
C GLU A 576 7.79 45.86 -62.46
N GLU A 577 8.39 46.99 -62.06
CA GLU A 577 7.80 48.18 -61.41
C GLU A 577 7.07 49.10 -62.41
N GLN A 578 6.04 49.85 -61.97
CA GLN A 578 5.92 51.32 -62.19
C GLN A 578 4.61 51.95 -61.66
N GLN A 579 4.81 52.93 -60.75
CA GLN A 579 4.22 54.27 -60.56
C GLN A 579 2.82 54.72 -61.06
N GLU A 580 2.21 55.49 -60.15
CA GLU A 580 1.37 56.72 -60.30
C GLU A 580 -0.16 56.63 -60.55
N GLY A 581 -0.90 57.40 -59.73
CA GLY A 581 -2.19 58.02 -60.11
C GLY A 581 -3.31 57.97 -59.07
N GLU A 582 -3.62 59.12 -58.45
CA GLU A 582 -4.76 59.40 -57.57
C GLU A 582 -6.13 59.16 -58.23
N GLU A 583 -7.15 58.67 -57.48
CA GLU A 583 -8.38 59.43 -57.16
C GLU A 583 -9.36 58.62 -56.27
N ALA A 584 -10.18 59.38 -55.55
CA ALA A 584 -11.00 59.03 -54.40
C ALA A 584 -12.14 58.02 -54.65
N THR A 585 -12.55 57.31 -53.59
CA THR A 585 -13.93 57.36 -53.08
C THR A 585 -14.01 56.67 -51.71
N GLU A 586 -14.49 57.41 -50.70
CA GLU A 586 -14.93 56.89 -49.41
C GLU A 586 -16.20 56.05 -49.60
N GLU A 587 -16.22 54.83 -49.09
CA GLU A 587 -17.43 54.26 -48.48
C GLU A 587 -17.04 53.14 -47.51
N ALA A 588 -17.30 53.39 -46.23
CA ALA A 588 -17.12 52.44 -45.14
C ALA A 588 -18.33 51.51 -45.06
N ALA A 589 -18.10 50.21 -45.10
CA ALA A 589 -19.04 49.18 -44.65
C ALA A 589 -18.25 48.12 -43.87
N GLU A 590 -18.61 47.97 -42.60
CA GLU A 590 -18.10 46.94 -41.67
C GLU A 590 -18.29 45.53 -42.26
N GLU A 591 -17.19 44.82 -42.48
CA GLU A 591 -17.19 43.37 -42.65
C GLU A 591 -16.89 42.71 -41.30
N THR A 592 -17.79 41.82 -40.92
CA THR A 592 -17.72 40.99 -39.71
C THR A 592 -16.74 39.85 -39.99
N GLU A 593 -15.55 39.89 -39.39
CA GLU A 593 -14.66 38.75 -39.38
C GLU A 593 -15.25 37.67 -38.48
N VAL A 594 -15.60 36.53 -39.08
CA VAL A 594 -15.89 35.28 -38.37
C VAL A 594 -14.55 34.73 -37.91
N GLU A 595 -14.22 34.94 -36.63
CA GLU A 595 -13.17 34.16 -35.97
C GLU A 595 -13.59 32.68 -36.02
N VAL A 596 -12.79 31.90 -36.73
CA VAL A 596 -12.82 30.44 -36.62
C VAL A 596 -12.21 30.15 -35.25
N GLU A 597 -13.06 29.93 -34.24
CA GLU A 597 -12.62 29.37 -32.96
C GLU A 597 -11.89 28.06 -33.26
N ALA A 598 -10.58 28.07 -33.05
CA ALA A 598 -9.84 26.84 -32.86
C ALA A 598 -10.51 26.12 -31.69
N VAL A 599 -11.09 24.95 -31.95
CA VAL A 599 -11.53 24.05 -30.90
C VAL A 599 -10.28 23.73 -30.09
N GLU A 600 -10.16 24.33 -28.90
CA GLU A 600 -9.21 23.84 -27.90
C GLU A 600 -9.58 22.37 -27.68
N GLU A 601 -8.69 21.44 -28.04
CA GLU A 601 -8.81 20.06 -27.58
C GLU A 601 -8.90 20.14 -26.05
N ASP A 602 -9.99 19.64 -25.47
CA ASP A 602 -10.29 19.77 -24.05
C ASP A 602 -9.17 19.09 -23.22
N GLU A 603 -8.13 19.83 -22.83
CA GLU A 603 -6.99 19.38 -22.01
C GLU A 603 -7.40 18.80 -20.63
N ASP A 604 -8.70 18.83 -20.31
CA ASP A 604 -9.27 18.18 -19.14
C ASP A 604 -9.52 16.67 -19.34
N GLU A 605 -9.50 16.13 -20.57
CA GLU A 605 -9.85 14.72 -20.89
C GLU A 605 -8.96 13.67 -20.19
N GLU A 606 -7.64 13.88 -20.12
CA GLU A 606 -6.72 12.87 -19.56
C GLU A 606 -6.95 12.60 -18.07
N ASP A 607 -7.30 13.63 -17.29
CA ASP A 607 -7.57 13.51 -15.85
C ASP A 607 -8.92 12.82 -15.57
N THR A 608 -9.72 12.54 -16.61
CA THR A 608 -11.06 11.94 -16.47
C THR A 608 -11.05 10.42 -16.53
N ILE A 609 -9.95 9.80 -16.93
CA ILE A 609 -9.84 8.35 -17.06
C ILE A 609 -9.52 7.73 -15.69
N ALA A 610 -10.29 6.72 -15.30
CA ALA A 610 -10.05 5.93 -14.11
C ALA A 610 -9.77 4.47 -14.46
N ALA A 611 -8.67 3.92 -13.94
CA ALA A 611 -8.40 2.48 -13.96
C ALA A 611 -9.15 1.80 -12.80
N ILE A 612 -10.14 0.97 -13.13
CA ILE A 612 -11.08 0.37 -12.18
C ILE A 612 -10.97 -1.16 -12.22
N GLY A 613 -10.81 -1.76 -11.05
CA GLY A 613 -10.74 -3.21 -10.87
C GLY A 613 -11.90 -3.71 -10.02
N LEU A 614 -12.48 -4.85 -10.39
CA LEU A 614 -13.31 -5.64 -9.49
C LEU A 614 -12.52 -6.86 -9.01
N ARG A 615 -12.38 -6.98 -7.69
CA ARG A 615 -11.95 -8.22 -7.01
C ARG A 615 -13.16 -8.93 -6.42
N ALA A 616 -13.23 -10.24 -6.61
CA ALA A 616 -14.19 -11.10 -5.92
C ALA A 616 -13.45 -12.18 -5.14
N TYR A 617 -13.91 -12.42 -3.93
CA TYR A 617 -13.45 -13.51 -3.06
C TYR A 617 -14.61 -14.45 -2.82
N ALA A 618 -14.43 -15.74 -3.06
CA ALA A 618 -15.44 -16.76 -2.75
C ALA A 618 -14.77 -18.06 -2.27
N MET A 619 -15.47 -18.84 -1.46
CA MET A 619 -15.08 -20.23 -1.16
C MET A 619 -15.44 -21.18 -2.32
N ASP A 620 -15.07 -20.79 -3.54
CA ASP A 620 -15.34 -21.49 -4.78
C ASP A 620 -14.10 -21.48 -5.70
N PRO A 621 -13.39 -22.62 -5.84
CA PRO A 621 -12.20 -22.73 -6.69
C PRO A 621 -12.44 -22.45 -8.18
N THR A 622 -13.69 -22.40 -8.62
CA THR A 622 -14.04 -22.09 -10.02
C THR A 622 -14.55 -20.67 -10.20
N LEU A 623 -14.40 -19.80 -9.20
CA LEU A 623 -14.74 -18.39 -9.29
C LEU A 623 -14.04 -17.79 -10.51
N SER A 624 -14.79 -17.09 -11.36
CA SER A 624 -14.25 -16.30 -12.45
C SER A 624 -14.96 -14.95 -12.55
N ILE A 625 -14.23 -13.96 -13.08
CA ILE A 625 -14.75 -12.64 -13.44
C ILE A 625 -14.39 -12.39 -14.89
N GLU A 626 -15.34 -11.90 -15.67
CA GLU A 626 -15.09 -11.36 -17.00
C GLU A 626 -15.84 -10.04 -17.19
N LEU A 627 -15.31 -9.18 -18.05
CA LEU A 627 -15.95 -7.92 -18.42
C LEU A 627 -16.93 -8.20 -19.56
N VAL A 628 -18.15 -7.67 -19.45
CA VAL A 628 -19.21 -7.83 -20.46
C VAL A 628 -19.85 -6.47 -20.75
N PRO A 629 -20.39 -6.25 -21.95
CA PRO A 629 -21.18 -5.05 -22.22
C PRO A 629 -22.39 -4.97 -21.29
N ALA A 630 -22.67 -3.77 -20.77
CA ALA A 630 -23.84 -3.52 -19.93
C ALA A 630 -25.13 -3.65 -20.74
N GLU A 631 -26.20 -4.16 -20.13
CA GLU A 631 -27.54 -4.15 -20.72
C GLU A 631 -28.09 -2.70 -20.69
N ASP A 632 -28.71 -2.23 -21.80
CA ASP A 632 -29.22 -0.85 -22.01
C ASP A 632 -30.08 -0.27 -20.87
N THR A 633 -30.63 -1.12 -19.99
CA THR A 633 -31.53 -0.72 -18.90
C THR A 633 -30.86 -0.03 -17.73
N ASP A 634 -29.52 -0.12 -17.58
CA ASP A 634 -28.79 0.40 -16.41
C ASP A 634 -28.04 1.73 -16.65
N LEU A 635 -28.08 2.27 -17.87
CA LEU A 635 -27.39 3.51 -18.27
C LEU A 635 -28.08 4.81 -17.78
N GLN A 636 -29.14 4.70 -16.97
CA GLN A 636 -29.87 5.86 -16.47
C GLN A 636 -29.11 6.55 -15.34
N ALA A 637 -29.20 7.89 -15.29
CA ALA A 637 -28.71 8.67 -14.16
C ALA A 637 -29.39 8.22 -12.86
N ASP A 638 -28.61 7.96 -11.80
CA ASP A 638 -29.15 7.51 -10.51
C ASP A 638 -29.99 8.65 -9.89
N PRO A 639 -31.30 8.48 -9.65
CA PRO A 639 -32.14 9.51 -9.06
C PRO A 639 -31.71 9.91 -7.63
N ASP A 640 -30.95 9.04 -6.95
CA ASP A 640 -30.40 9.24 -5.61
C ASP A 640 -29.01 9.92 -5.63
N ASP A 641 -28.47 10.28 -6.80
CA ASP A 641 -27.21 11.00 -6.85
C ASP A 641 -27.38 12.42 -6.29
N ASN A 642 -26.73 12.69 -5.16
CA ASN A 642 -26.74 14.02 -4.54
C ASN A 642 -26.23 15.10 -5.51
N CYS A 643 -25.36 14.77 -6.47
CA CYS A 643 -24.93 15.71 -7.50
C CYS A 643 -26.02 15.97 -8.54
N VAL A 644 -26.85 14.96 -8.89
CA VAL A 644 -28.04 15.15 -9.72
C VAL A 644 -29.10 15.95 -8.97
N GLN A 645 -29.33 15.69 -7.67
CA GLN A 645 -30.22 16.50 -6.83
C GLN A 645 -29.70 17.94 -6.67
N SER A 646 -28.39 18.13 -6.50
CA SER A 646 -27.75 19.46 -6.44
C SER A 646 -27.88 20.20 -7.76
N PHE A 647 -27.65 19.51 -8.89
CA PHE A 647 -27.80 20.07 -10.23
C PHE A 647 -29.26 20.38 -10.58
N LEU A 648 -30.21 19.49 -10.24
CA LEU A 648 -31.64 19.70 -10.41
C LEU A 648 -32.17 20.81 -9.48
N SER A 649 -31.65 20.90 -8.26
CA SER A 649 -32.00 21.97 -7.31
C SER A 649 -31.41 23.33 -7.72
N ALA A 650 -30.19 23.36 -8.30
CA ALA A 650 -29.57 24.56 -8.87
C ALA A 650 -30.24 24.99 -10.18
N ALA A 651 -30.68 24.04 -11.00
CA ALA A 651 -31.50 24.30 -12.19
C ALA A 651 -32.88 24.86 -11.79
N ALA A 652 -33.50 24.32 -10.74
CA ALA A 652 -34.74 24.85 -10.16
C ALA A 652 -34.55 26.20 -9.42
N SER A 653 -33.33 26.51 -8.94
CA SER A 653 -33.02 27.78 -8.29
C SER A 653 -32.63 28.88 -9.26
N LYS A 654 -32.20 28.59 -10.50
CA LYS A 654 -31.90 29.61 -11.52
C LYS A 654 -33.10 30.51 -11.80
N ASP A 655 -34.30 29.95 -11.86
CA ASP A 655 -35.53 30.73 -12.07
C ASP A 655 -35.93 31.59 -10.86
N ARG A 656 -35.58 31.17 -9.63
CA ARG A 656 -35.80 31.96 -8.40
C ARG A 656 -34.72 33.00 -8.14
N PHE A 657 -33.49 32.76 -8.58
CA PHE A 657 -32.36 33.68 -8.38
C PHE A 657 -32.44 34.87 -9.34
N LEU A 658 -32.82 34.64 -10.60
CA LEU A 658 -33.02 35.67 -11.61
C LEU A 658 -34.28 36.52 -11.38
N SER A 659 -35.33 35.98 -10.74
CA SER A 659 -36.51 36.77 -10.38
C SER A 659 -36.32 37.66 -9.13
N ALA A 660 -35.28 37.43 -8.34
CA ALA A 660 -35.05 38.12 -7.07
C ALA A 660 -34.01 39.25 -7.13
N HIS A 661 -33.15 39.29 -8.16
CA HIS A 661 -32.00 40.21 -8.20
C HIS A 661 -32.00 41.20 -9.36
N ILE A 662 -33.08 41.26 -10.16
CA ILE A 662 -33.25 42.30 -11.17
C ILE A 662 -34.53 43.09 -10.87
N GLY A 663 -34.35 44.21 -10.14
CA GLY A 663 -35.25 45.36 -10.21
C GLY A 663 -35.65 45.98 -8.87
N SER A 664 -34.91 47.00 -8.42
CA SER A 664 -35.48 48.31 -8.07
C SER A 664 -34.41 49.27 -7.54
N SER A 665 -34.19 50.33 -8.31
CA SER A 665 -33.40 51.53 -8.05
C SER A 665 -33.82 52.36 -6.82
N LYS A 666 -32.91 53.28 -6.41
CA LYS A 666 -33.07 54.45 -5.51
C LYS A 666 -33.06 54.07 -4.01
N PHE A 667 -32.16 54.59 -3.16
CA PHE A 667 -31.66 55.95 -2.97
C PHE A 667 -30.29 55.94 -2.28
#